data_AF-A0A1Y4SGK3-F1
#
_entry.id   AF-A0A1Y4SGK3-F1
#
_cell.length_a   1.000
_cell.length_b   1.000
_cell.length_c   1.000
_cell.angle_alpha   90.00
_cell.angle_beta   90.00
_cell.angle_gamma   90.00
#
_symmetry.space_group_name_H-M   'P 1'
#
loop_
_entity.id
_entity.type
_entity.pdbx_description
1 polymer ?
#
loop_
_entity_poly.entity_id
_entity_poly.type
_entity_poly.pdbx_seq_one_letter_code
_entity_poly.pdbx_strand_id
1 'polypeptide(L)'
;MLRIYCPVCNGLLRLEDGQKEAVCVNCGTRVAVPQGYTEAESSYLFAAEAMQRRDFEGAYQTYTEILSAHPEQAEAHFKRALALYEIEYQEIGEGRRRLVCHQAGKANFLGNADVKQALELSEGTQKELYEKQAAEIHALQKQVSAHAKAHPPVDVWLSVAGESLASLNRAVQIRQLLDSMGLSVFCPALDLAGEEESWEPALYRAASTASVMVVVASEGAAFTDEVNFDAERFLYRKEKALREAKGQIPALLAAFENIDEYEDIPDSYFDGIDVRLDMSRESFAAELKSTVQEALADYRGALKEQAGTHESFAYANLLLQARQALEGGSFEEAKEQYQSILLKSPAESQAYWGLLLAKRECTSEEALIQSGKRITQEADYRSALAFASEREQQTYRDVAARTNEMAAVHEEQERKRRQQAREQEEERKKKGREVEEAGRRKQWEEAEARKRRANRFRAFVAVMALAVIGGAAGWFIYSKSPAGVKASQYREAQTAYSHGLYEDAYALYAELGDYKDSAQMARTCMGRQKQIDYNAALTELDDMSRRASAISTIMGAEGYVQEVEAKLEEIHAEGVQYLQEGKLYEAWNTLEPFGTSDPYMVKAWRIAFGRSLLSGGGENVAAVAQDGTLTNYGTFPFEGRSALSVSFSDSGSSAGAVRLDGTAYLLGNISGLPVSGWSDLVAIKVSDSFAAGLTSGGDLYAAGAGLVASDVVQFDLDGNYLAAVRSDGSVYCTNPAAAVPGDWSGIAYVALVGDGLLAVTEDGTLLQSGCAYGLPDSGVGVVYHGCGRLGMLTLDGEQICIGLDGEDDGGSELNPGSAGYFAAFTIAPSHTVNLATDGYGRLLGQIYGNSVDDAAMRNAIQDFPDVDVPNPYPAESEGGES
;
A
#
# COMPACT_ATOMS: atom_id res chain seq x y z
N MET A 1 -14.04 23.42 1.81
CA MET A 1 -12.77 23.98 2.34
C MET A 1 -11.73 22.90 2.16
N LEU A 2 -10.68 23.19 1.38
CA LEU A 2 -9.68 22.19 1.02
C LEU A 2 -8.75 21.95 2.21
N ARG A 3 -8.80 20.72 2.73
CA ARG A 3 -7.81 20.17 3.65
C ARG A 3 -6.55 19.94 2.83
N ILE A 4 -5.52 20.78 2.99
CA ILE A 4 -4.26 20.58 2.26
C ILE A 4 -3.32 19.87 3.22
N TYR A 5 -3.30 18.55 3.11
CA TYR A 5 -2.34 17.71 3.80
C TYR A 5 -1.03 17.67 3.03
N CYS A 6 0.06 17.43 3.75
CA CYS A 6 1.31 17.13 3.12
C CYS A 6 1.17 15.86 2.25
N PRO A 7 1.45 15.92 0.93
CA PRO A 7 1.33 14.75 0.05
C PRO A 7 2.35 13.65 0.36
N VAL A 8 3.33 13.94 1.22
CA VAL A 8 4.44 13.03 1.56
C VAL A 8 4.19 12.27 2.86
N CYS A 9 3.60 12.92 3.87
CA CYS A 9 3.42 12.27 5.19
C CYS A 9 2.01 12.43 5.76
N ASN A 10 1.09 13.01 4.99
CA ASN A 10 -0.25 13.42 5.42
C ASN A 10 -0.29 14.36 6.64
N GLY A 11 0.88 14.83 7.10
CA GLY A 11 1.05 15.74 8.20
C GLY A 11 0.60 17.15 7.84
N LEU A 12 0.27 17.93 8.87
CA LEU A 12 -0.32 19.24 8.66
C LEU A 12 0.65 20.26 8.06
N LEU A 13 0.16 21.05 7.11
CA LEU A 13 0.91 22.12 6.49
C LEU A 13 0.76 23.43 7.27
N ARG A 14 1.88 24.06 7.64
CA ARG A 14 1.92 25.38 8.27
C ARG A 14 1.82 26.45 7.19
N LEU A 15 0.83 27.34 7.35
CA LEU A 15 0.48 28.39 6.40
C LEU A 15 0.74 29.76 7.03
N GLU A 16 1.72 30.51 6.51
CA GLU A 16 1.95 31.91 6.88
C GLU A 16 1.23 32.85 5.90
N ASP A 17 0.77 33.99 6.42
CA ASP A 17 -0.07 34.96 5.72
C ASP A 17 0.56 35.45 4.40
N GLY A 18 -0.13 35.23 3.26
CA GLY A 18 0.29 35.70 1.94
C GLY A 18 1.41 34.90 1.23
N GLN A 19 1.85 33.76 1.76
CA GLN A 19 2.85 32.90 1.10
C GLN A 19 2.25 32.00 0.01
N LYS A 20 3.05 31.71 -1.03
CA LYS A 20 2.67 30.83 -2.15
C LYS A 20 2.88 29.34 -1.85
N GLU A 21 3.51 29.03 -0.73
CA GLU A 21 3.92 27.69 -0.34
C GLU A 21 3.69 27.52 1.17
N ALA A 22 3.17 26.36 1.58
CA ALA A 22 3.04 25.94 2.96
C ALA A 22 4.07 24.87 3.29
N VAL A 23 4.51 24.80 4.54
CA VAL A 23 5.57 23.87 4.98
C VAL A 23 5.00 22.86 5.96
N CYS A 24 5.15 21.57 5.68
CA CYS A 24 4.72 20.52 6.60
C CYS A 24 5.51 20.58 7.91
N VAL A 25 4.82 20.66 9.04
CA VAL A 25 5.46 20.69 10.37
C VAL A 25 6.17 19.37 10.69
N ASN A 26 5.68 18.26 10.12
CA ASN A 26 6.15 16.92 10.46
C ASN A 26 7.37 16.48 9.63
N CYS A 27 7.31 16.66 8.31
CA CYS A 27 8.40 16.22 7.41
C CYS A 27 9.14 17.36 6.70
N GLY A 28 8.69 18.61 6.84
CA GLY A 28 9.33 19.78 6.21
C GLY A 28 9.03 19.98 4.71
N THR A 29 8.23 19.10 4.09
CA THR A 29 7.83 19.22 2.67
C THR A 29 7.09 20.52 2.39
N ARG A 30 7.48 21.21 1.31
CA ARG A 30 6.83 22.46 0.85
C ARG A 30 5.78 22.16 -0.21
N VAL A 31 4.59 22.73 -0.07
CA VAL A 31 3.44 22.48 -0.94
C VAL A 31 2.87 23.82 -1.41
N ALA A 32 2.68 23.99 -2.71
CA ALA A 32 2.14 25.24 -3.26
C ALA A 32 0.66 25.42 -2.88
N VAL A 33 0.27 26.64 -2.48
CA VAL A 33 -1.06 26.96 -1.96
C VAL A 33 -1.71 28.07 -2.80
N PRO A 34 -3.01 27.96 -3.15
CA PRO A 34 -3.72 29.06 -3.82
C PRO A 34 -3.70 30.34 -2.99
N GLN A 35 -3.46 31.50 -3.62
CA GLN A 35 -3.47 32.80 -2.93
C GLN A 35 -4.83 33.08 -2.30
N GLY A 36 -4.90 33.30 -0.97
CA GLY A 36 -6.10 33.84 -0.35
C GLY A 36 -6.38 33.58 1.14
N TYR A 37 -5.56 32.83 1.89
CA TYR A 37 -5.82 32.51 3.30
C TYR A 37 -4.80 33.14 4.26
N THR A 38 -5.29 33.64 5.39
CA THR A 38 -4.48 34.12 6.52
C THR A 38 -4.06 32.98 7.46
N GLU A 39 -2.97 33.17 8.23
CA GLU A 39 -2.51 32.20 9.26
C GLU A 39 -3.60 31.93 10.32
N ALA A 40 -4.41 32.95 10.62
CA ALA A 40 -5.55 32.80 11.51
C ALA A 40 -6.62 31.88 10.89
N GLU A 41 -6.98 32.10 9.63
CA GLU A 41 -7.98 31.27 8.93
C GLU A 41 -7.53 29.81 8.80
N SER A 42 -6.26 29.54 8.50
CA SER A 42 -5.74 28.17 8.43
C SER A 42 -5.79 27.45 9.79
N SER A 43 -5.47 28.15 10.88
CA SER A 43 -5.51 27.61 12.25
C SER A 43 -6.95 27.26 12.69
N TYR A 44 -7.92 28.12 12.37
CA TYR A 44 -9.34 27.82 12.64
C TYR A 44 -9.87 26.64 11.82
N LEU A 45 -9.42 26.52 10.56
CA LEU A 45 -9.77 25.38 9.70
C LEU A 45 -9.19 24.08 10.24
N PHE A 46 -7.93 24.09 10.67
CA PHE A 46 -7.31 22.92 11.27
C PHE A 46 -8.04 22.46 12.53
N ALA A 47 -8.34 23.40 13.44
CA ALA A 47 -9.07 23.08 14.66
C ALA A 47 -10.51 22.56 14.36
N ALA A 48 -11.18 23.12 13.35
CA ALA A 48 -12.50 22.64 12.92
C ALA A 48 -12.45 21.24 12.32
N GLU A 49 -11.39 20.92 11.58
CA GLU A 49 -11.14 19.59 11.03
C GLU A 49 -10.81 18.56 12.12
N ALA A 50 -10.00 18.93 13.11
CA ALA A 50 -9.74 18.09 14.28
C ALA A 50 -11.05 17.78 15.03
N MET A 51 -11.94 18.77 15.18
CA MET A 51 -13.29 18.55 15.73
C MET A 51 -14.10 17.56 14.88
N GLN A 52 -14.07 17.66 13.55
CA GLN A 52 -14.78 16.73 12.65
C GLN A 52 -14.24 15.30 12.75
N ARG A 53 -12.93 15.14 12.98
CA ARG A 53 -12.29 13.85 13.22
C ARG A 53 -12.44 13.35 14.66
N ARG A 54 -13.15 14.11 15.51
CA ARG A 54 -13.31 13.85 16.96
C ARG A 54 -11.97 13.80 17.71
N ASP A 55 -10.94 14.42 17.17
CA ASP A 55 -9.69 14.73 17.86
C ASP A 55 -9.88 16.02 18.69
N PHE A 56 -10.66 15.89 19.75
CA PHE A 56 -10.98 17.01 20.64
C PHE A 56 -9.75 17.57 21.37
N GLU A 57 -8.75 16.71 21.64
CA GLU A 57 -7.51 17.13 22.28
C GLU A 57 -6.67 17.98 21.32
N GLY A 58 -6.50 17.53 20.06
CA GLY A 58 -5.84 18.32 19.02
C GLY A 58 -6.54 19.66 18.78
N ALA A 59 -7.88 19.65 18.66
CA ALA A 59 -8.65 20.89 18.51
C ALA A 59 -8.48 21.85 19.71
N TYR A 60 -8.49 21.32 20.94
CA TYR A 60 -8.27 22.11 22.15
C TYR A 60 -6.88 22.76 22.17
N GLN A 61 -5.85 22.02 21.74
CA GLN A 61 -4.47 22.51 21.64
C GLN A 61 -4.36 23.62 20.59
N THR A 62 -4.91 23.43 19.38
CA THR A 62 -4.89 24.46 18.34
C THR A 62 -5.63 25.73 18.76
N TYR A 63 -6.81 25.63 19.39
CA TYR A 63 -7.48 26.82 19.91
C TYR A 63 -6.69 27.50 21.04
N THR A 64 -5.91 26.73 21.82
CA THR A 64 -5.02 27.30 22.83
C THR A 64 -3.88 28.11 22.20
N GLU A 65 -3.32 27.65 21.09
CA GLU A 65 -2.32 28.39 20.32
C GLU A 65 -2.90 29.68 19.73
N ILE A 66 -4.10 29.61 19.14
CA ILE A 66 -4.82 30.79 18.61
C ILE A 66 -5.01 31.83 19.73
N LEU A 67 -5.47 31.41 20.91
CA LEU A 67 -5.69 32.30 22.04
C LEU A 67 -4.40 32.81 22.69
N SER A 68 -3.28 32.12 22.51
CA SER A 68 -1.97 32.59 22.96
C SER A 68 -1.47 33.77 22.11
N ALA A 69 -1.80 33.76 20.81
CA ALA A 69 -1.50 34.86 19.89
C ALA A 69 -2.55 35.99 19.96
N HIS A 70 -3.83 35.61 20.07
CA HIS A 70 -4.99 36.50 19.97
C HIS A 70 -6.01 36.22 21.09
N PRO A 71 -5.72 36.62 22.34
CA PRO A 71 -6.59 36.36 23.50
C PRO A 71 -7.93 37.09 23.44
N GLU A 72 -8.07 38.08 22.56
CA GLU A 72 -9.31 38.84 22.34
C GLU A 72 -10.36 38.10 21.49
N GLN A 73 -10.04 36.91 20.98
CA GLN A 73 -10.92 36.17 20.07
C GLN A 73 -12.00 35.37 20.80
N ALA A 74 -13.19 35.95 20.88
CA ALA A 74 -14.37 35.33 21.51
C ALA A 74 -14.69 33.94 20.92
N GLU A 75 -14.53 33.77 19.61
CA GLU A 75 -14.82 32.52 18.91
C GLU A 75 -13.86 31.39 19.30
N ALA A 76 -12.56 31.66 19.40
CA ALA A 76 -11.58 30.66 19.83
C ALA A 76 -11.81 30.22 21.27
N HIS A 77 -12.18 31.14 22.18
CA HIS A 77 -12.58 30.78 23.55
C HIS A 77 -13.78 29.82 23.53
N PHE A 78 -14.85 30.18 22.81
CA PHE A 78 -16.05 29.34 22.77
C PHE A 78 -15.78 27.97 22.15
N LYS A 79 -15.04 27.91 21.04
CA LYS A 79 -14.70 26.64 20.37
C LYS A 79 -13.71 25.79 21.17
N ARG A 80 -12.76 26.40 21.90
CA ARG A 80 -11.90 25.68 22.86
C ARG A 80 -12.73 25.03 23.96
N ALA A 81 -13.77 25.70 24.45
CA ALA A 81 -14.70 25.10 25.41
C ALA A 81 -15.46 23.91 24.80
N LEU A 82 -15.94 24.00 23.56
CA LEU A 82 -16.58 22.87 22.88
C LEU A 82 -15.64 21.65 22.77
N ALA A 83 -14.39 21.88 22.39
CA ALA A 83 -13.36 20.84 22.34
C ALA A 83 -13.10 20.23 23.72
N LEU A 84 -12.88 21.08 24.74
CA LEU A 84 -12.66 20.64 26.12
C LEU A 84 -13.83 19.80 26.65
N TYR A 85 -15.06 20.12 26.28
CA TYR A 85 -16.25 19.39 26.72
C TYR A 85 -16.69 18.26 25.78
N GLU A 86 -15.96 18.06 24.67
CA GLU A 86 -16.26 17.05 23.65
C GLU A 86 -17.71 17.18 23.16
N ILE A 87 -18.08 18.40 22.77
CA ILE A 87 -19.41 18.76 22.25
C ILE A 87 -19.32 18.95 20.73
N GLU A 88 -20.24 18.30 20.02
CA GLU A 88 -20.29 18.30 18.56
C GLU A 88 -21.69 18.67 18.05
N TYR A 89 -21.77 19.26 16.85
CA TYR A 89 -23.02 19.50 16.15
C TYR A 89 -23.09 18.58 14.93
N GLN A 90 -23.93 17.56 14.98
CA GLN A 90 -24.18 16.63 13.88
C GLN A 90 -25.16 17.27 12.88
N GLU A 91 -24.86 17.25 11.58
CA GLU A 91 -25.82 17.62 10.54
C GLU A 91 -26.74 16.44 10.24
N ILE A 92 -28.06 16.66 10.29
CA ILE A 92 -29.08 15.60 10.15
C ILE A 92 -29.96 15.83 8.90
N GLY A 93 -29.39 16.47 7.87
CA GLY A 93 -30.09 16.84 6.63
C GLY A 93 -30.87 18.16 6.71
N GLU A 94 -31.20 18.75 5.55
CA GLU A 94 -32.00 19.98 5.39
C GLU A 94 -31.51 21.20 6.19
N GLY A 95 -30.21 21.27 6.51
CA GLY A 95 -29.62 22.34 7.33
C GLY A 95 -29.99 22.28 8.81
N ARG A 96 -30.64 21.19 9.27
CA ARG A 96 -30.89 20.92 10.69
C ARG A 96 -29.62 20.36 11.33
N ARG A 97 -29.37 20.77 12.58
CA ARG A 97 -28.24 20.29 13.39
C ARG A 97 -28.74 19.72 14.72
N ARG A 98 -28.13 18.63 15.16
CA ARG A 98 -28.35 18.00 16.46
C ARG A 98 -27.11 18.18 17.32
N LEU A 99 -27.31 18.53 18.59
CA LEU A 99 -26.23 18.64 19.55
C LEU A 99 -25.88 17.26 20.12
N VAL A 100 -24.60 16.90 20.11
CA VAL A 100 -24.06 15.61 20.57
C VAL A 100 -23.11 15.85 21.73
N CYS A 101 -23.24 15.03 22.78
CA CYS A 101 -22.39 15.07 23.96
C CYS A 101 -21.59 13.79 24.05
N HIS A 102 -20.26 13.85 23.98
CA HIS A 102 -19.43 12.64 24.11
C HIS A 102 -19.04 12.34 25.57
N GLN A 103 -19.08 13.34 26.47
CA GLN A 103 -18.76 13.17 27.88
C GLN A 103 -19.64 14.01 28.81
N ALA A 104 -20.51 13.35 29.58
CA ALA A 104 -21.39 14.03 30.55
C ALA A 104 -20.74 14.29 31.93
N GLY A 105 -19.58 13.68 32.21
CA GLY A 105 -18.91 13.74 33.52
C GLY A 105 -18.13 15.02 33.82
N LYS A 106 -18.04 15.96 32.87
CA LYS A 106 -17.31 17.23 33.04
C LYS A 106 -18.17 18.24 33.83
N ALA A 107 -17.52 19.26 34.40
CA ALA A 107 -18.19 20.28 35.22
C ALA A 107 -19.26 21.09 34.44
N ASN A 108 -20.00 21.98 35.10
CA ASN A 108 -21.00 22.81 34.43
C ASN A 108 -20.37 23.62 33.26
N PHE A 109 -20.87 23.42 32.03
CA PHE A 109 -20.40 24.13 30.83
C PHE A 109 -20.45 25.66 31.00
N LEU A 110 -21.54 26.20 31.57
CA LEU A 110 -21.69 27.64 31.85
C LEU A 110 -20.68 28.17 32.89
N GLY A 111 -20.12 27.27 33.71
CA GLY A 111 -19.13 27.62 34.72
C GLY A 111 -17.70 27.75 34.18
N ASN A 112 -17.45 27.27 32.95
CA ASN A 112 -16.13 27.23 32.33
C ASN A 112 -15.56 28.64 32.08
N ALA A 113 -14.25 28.79 32.27
CA ALA A 113 -13.56 30.07 32.13
C ALA A 113 -13.59 30.59 30.69
N ASP A 114 -13.43 29.72 29.69
CA ASP A 114 -13.47 30.11 28.27
C ASP A 114 -14.88 30.50 27.83
N VAL A 115 -15.92 29.83 28.32
CA VAL A 115 -17.30 30.23 28.02
C VAL A 115 -17.59 31.63 28.56
N LYS A 116 -17.17 31.92 29.80
CA LYS A 116 -17.31 33.27 30.38
C LYS A 116 -16.54 34.31 29.57
N GLN A 117 -15.30 33.99 29.20
CA GLN A 117 -14.44 34.88 28.43
C GLN A 117 -15.03 35.16 27.03
N ALA A 118 -15.56 34.14 26.36
CA ALA A 118 -16.25 34.31 25.08
C ALA A 118 -17.46 35.25 25.19
N LEU A 119 -18.26 35.12 26.25
CA LEU A 119 -19.44 35.97 26.50
C LEU A 119 -19.07 37.41 26.89
N GLU A 120 -17.94 37.60 27.56
CA GLU A 120 -17.41 38.93 27.89
C GLU A 120 -16.85 39.65 26.66
N LEU A 121 -16.19 38.91 25.75
CA LEU A 121 -15.59 39.46 24.52
C LEU A 121 -16.58 39.62 23.35
N SER A 122 -17.69 38.89 23.36
CA SER A 122 -18.73 38.96 22.32
C SER A 122 -19.73 40.10 22.54
N GLU A 123 -20.22 40.70 21.45
CA GLU A 123 -21.24 41.74 21.46
C GLU A 123 -22.41 41.42 20.51
N GLY A 124 -23.56 42.05 20.72
CA GLY A 124 -24.72 41.95 19.84
C GLY A 124 -25.19 40.52 19.56
N THR A 125 -25.38 40.20 18.28
CA THR A 125 -25.89 38.90 17.82
C THR A 125 -24.97 37.72 18.13
N GLN A 126 -23.66 37.94 18.21
CA GLN A 126 -22.70 36.88 18.55
C GLN A 126 -22.85 36.45 20.01
N LYS A 127 -23.05 37.43 20.91
CA LYS A 127 -23.28 37.16 22.32
C LYS A 127 -24.56 36.38 22.56
N GLU A 128 -25.66 36.83 21.94
CA GLU A 128 -26.96 36.14 22.02
C GLU A 128 -26.86 34.69 21.52
N LEU A 129 -26.09 34.45 20.45
CA LEU A 129 -25.82 33.11 19.92
C LEU A 129 -25.07 32.24 20.94
N TYR A 130 -23.97 32.73 21.51
CA TYR A 130 -23.18 31.96 22.49
C TYR A 130 -23.93 31.73 23.80
N GLU A 131 -24.73 32.69 24.27
CA GLU A 131 -25.59 32.50 25.45
C GLU A 131 -26.61 31.38 25.21
N LYS A 132 -27.25 31.39 24.04
CA LYS A 132 -28.21 30.35 23.63
C LYS A 132 -27.53 28.98 23.53
N GLN A 133 -26.42 28.88 22.80
CA GLN A 133 -25.68 27.63 22.63
C GLN A 133 -25.18 27.06 23.96
N ALA A 134 -24.62 27.91 24.85
CA ALA A 134 -24.15 27.47 26.15
C ALA A 134 -25.29 26.96 27.05
N ALA A 135 -26.48 27.59 26.98
CA ALA A 135 -27.66 27.13 27.69
C ALA A 135 -28.18 25.78 27.16
N GLU A 136 -28.20 25.59 25.84
CA GLU A 136 -28.57 24.33 25.19
C GLU A 136 -27.62 23.19 25.58
N ILE A 137 -26.31 23.43 25.56
CA ILE A 137 -25.29 22.44 25.97
C ILE A 137 -25.46 22.04 27.44
N HIS A 138 -25.68 23.02 28.32
CA HIS A 138 -25.92 22.74 29.74
C HIS A 138 -27.21 21.96 29.98
N ALA A 139 -28.28 22.26 29.24
CA ALA A 139 -29.52 21.51 29.30
C ALA A 139 -29.31 20.05 28.85
N LEU A 140 -28.60 19.83 27.74
CA LEU A 140 -28.27 18.51 27.25
C LEU A 140 -27.44 17.71 28.26
N GLN A 141 -26.37 18.30 28.83
CA GLN A 141 -25.56 17.64 29.85
C GLN A 141 -26.37 17.16 31.05
N LYS A 142 -27.36 17.95 31.48
CA LYS A 142 -28.30 17.57 32.54
C LYS A 142 -29.22 16.42 32.12
N GLN A 143 -29.80 16.49 30.93
CA GLN A 143 -30.67 15.44 30.40
C GLN A 143 -29.92 14.12 30.27
N VAL A 144 -28.75 14.13 29.64
CA VAL A 144 -27.86 12.98 29.47
C VAL A 144 -27.48 12.38 30.83
N SER A 145 -27.05 13.22 31.78
CA SER A 145 -26.69 12.77 33.13
C SER A 145 -27.88 12.18 33.91
N ALA A 146 -29.07 12.75 33.76
CA ALA A 146 -30.29 12.24 34.39
C ALA A 146 -30.71 10.91 33.76
N HIS A 147 -30.66 10.82 32.43
CA HIS A 147 -31.00 9.62 31.67
C HIS A 147 -30.06 8.46 32.01
N ALA A 148 -28.74 8.69 32.03
CA ALA A 148 -27.74 7.69 32.38
C ALA A 148 -27.87 7.16 33.82
N LYS A 149 -28.44 7.95 34.74
CA LYS A 149 -28.77 7.51 36.11
C LYS A 149 -30.05 6.68 36.19
N ALA A 150 -31.03 6.99 35.33
CA ALA A 150 -32.33 6.33 35.33
C ALA A 150 -32.35 5.00 34.56
N HIS A 151 -31.47 4.85 33.56
CA HIS A 151 -31.44 3.68 32.68
C HIS A 151 -30.21 2.83 32.94
N PRO A 152 -30.30 1.48 32.97
CA PRO A 152 -29.15 0.60 33.17
C PRO A 152 -28.16 0.64 31.98
N PRO A 153 -26.92 0.14 32.15
CA PRO A 153 -25.98 -0.01 31.05
C PRO A 153 -26.52 -0.93 29.96
N VAL A 154 -26.18 -0.61 28.72
CA VAL A 154 -26.45 -1.45 27.54
C VAL A 154 -25.22 -2.30 27.28
N ASP A 155 -25.40 -3.59 26.94
CA ASP A 155 -24.30 -4.50 26.58
C ASP A 155 -23.91 -4.34 25.10
N VAL A 156 -24.91 -4.31 24.21
CA VAL A 156 -24.74 -4.24 22.76
C VAL A 156 -25.49 -3.07 22.15
N TRP A 157 -24.81 -2.25 21.36
CA TRP A 157 -25.41 -1.22 20.53
C TRP A 157 -25.51 -1.70 19.08
N LEU A 158 -26.73 -1.84 18.57
CA LEU A 158 -27.02 -2.27 17.21
C LEU A 158 -27.36 -1.06 16.34
N SER A 159 -26.45 -0.67 15.44
CA SER A 159 -26.68 0.44 14.51
C SER A 159 -27.06 -0.08 13.12
N VAL A 160 -28.11 0.49 12.56
CA VAL A 160 -28.73 0.06 11.31
C VAL A 160 -29.48 1.24 10.69
N ALA A 161 -29.47 1.35 9.37
CA ALA A 161 -30.24 2.38 8.67
C ALA A 161 -31.75 2.16 8.84
N GLY A 162 -32.44 3.15 9.42
CA GLY A 162 -33.89 3.09 9.64
C GLY A 162 -34.73 3.09 8.35
N GLU A 163 -34.16 3.50 7.22
CA GLU A 163 -34.83 3.50 5.92
C GLU A 163 -34.63 2.19 5.13
N SER A 164 -33.63 1.37 5.50
CA SER A 164 -33.34 0.09 4.85
C SER A 164 -34.16 -1.04 5.50
N LEU A 165 -35.27 -1.40 4.86
CA LEU A 165 -36.13 -2.50 5.36
C LEU A 165 -35.36 -3.84 5.42
N ALA A 166 -34.46 -4.10 4.48
CA ALA A 166 -33.64 -5.31 4.45
C ALA A 166 -32.73 -5.36 5.68
N SER A 167 -31.97 -4.29 5.93
CA SER A 167 -31.06 -4.20 7.07
C SER A 167 -31.82 -4.22 8.40
N LEU A 168 -32.99 -3.57 8.49
CA LEU A 168 -33.86 -3.62 9.68
C LEU A 168 -34.36 -5.04 9.99
N ASN A 169 -34.76 -5.81 8.97
CA ASN A 169 -35.20 -7.19 9.17
C ASN A 169 -34.06 -8.05 9.75
N ARG A 170 -32.83 -7.85 9.28
CA ARG A 170 -31.63 -8.50 9.83
C ARG A 170 -31.32 -8.03 11.25
N ALA A 171 -31.41 -6.74 11.52
CA ALA A 171 -31.23 -6.19 12.86
C ALA A 171 -32.22 -6.79 13.87
N VAL A 172 -33.49 -7.00 13.49
CA VAL A 172 -34.47 -7.69 14.35
C VAL A 172 -34.05 -9.13 14.65
N GLN A 173 -33.54 -9.88 13.66
CA GLN A 173 -33.05 -11.25 13.86
C GLN A 173 -31.83 -11.29 14.79
N ILE A 174 -30.86 -10.39 14.56
CA ILE A 174 -29.66 -10.23 15.39
C ILE A 174 -30.07 -9.88 16.83
N ARG A 175 -30.99 -8.92 17.02
CA ARG A 175 -31.49 -8.55 18.34
C ARG A 175 -32.11 -9.73 19.06
N GLN A 176 -33.01 -10.48 18.42
CA GLN A 176 -33.60 -11.69 19.01
C GLN A 176 -32.54 -12.72 19.42
N LEU A 177 -31.50 -12.87 18.61
CA LEU A 177 -30.39 -13.77 18.90
C LEU A 177 -29.62 -13.34 20.15
N LEU A 178 -29.31 -12.05 20.27
CA LEU A 178 -28.57 -11.48 21.40
C LEU A 178 -29.43 -11.42 22.67
N ASP A 179 -30.72 -11.11 22.55
CA ASP A 179 -31.71 -11.17 23.65
C ASP A 179 -31.81 -12.60 24.21
N SER A 180 -31.73 -13.63 23.34
CA SER A 180 -31.73 -15.03 23.77
C SER A 180 -30.51 -15.42 24.61
N MET A 181 -29.44 -14.61 24.56
CA MET A 181 -28.24 -14.75 25.39
C MET A 181 -28.34 -13.97 26.72
N GLY A 182 -29.47 -13.29 26.95
CA GLY A 182 -29.73 -12.46 28.12
C GLY A 182 -28.95 -11.14 28.11
N LEU A 183 -28.64 -10.60 26.93
CA LEU A 183 -27.93 -9.33 26.76
C LEU A 183 -28.92 -8.16 26.65
N SER A 184 -28.54 -7.00 27.19
CA SER A 184 -29.28 -5.76 26.96
C SER A 184 -28.86 -5.14 25.63
N VAL A 185 -29.73 -5.22 24.62
CA VAL A 185 -29.50 -4.69 23.27
C VAL A 185 -30.28 -3.39 23.07
N PHE A 186 -29.59 -2.35 22.58
CA PHE A 186 -30.20 -1.09 22.17
C PHE A 186 -30.03 -0.88 20.67
N CYS A 187 -31.12 -0.55 19.97
CA CYS A 187 -31.13 -0.28 18.54
C CYS A 187 -31.92 1.01 18.28
N PRO A 188 -31.26 2.15 17.99
CA PRO A 188 -31.93 3.45 17.84
C PRO A 188 -33.10 3.42 16.86
N ALA A 189 -32.92 2.82 15.68
CA ALA A 189 -33.94 2.72 14.64
C ALA A 189 -35.21 1.96 15.08
N LEU A 190 -35.08 1.04 16.04
CA LEU A 190 -36.21 0.25 16.56
C LEU A 190 -36.78 0.81 17.87
N ASP A 191 -35.92 1.33 18.74
CA ASP A 191 -36.27 1.72 20.10
C ASP A 191 -36.71 3.19 20.23
N LEU A 192 -36.29 4.07 19.31
CA LEU A 192 -36.54 5.51 19.38
C LEU A 192 -37.44 6.05 18.27
N ALA A 193 -38.04 5.20 17.44
CA ALA A 193 -38.79 5.60 16.25
C ALA A 193 -39.86 6.68 16.55
N GLY A 194 -39.51 7.95 16.30
CA GLY A 194 -40.37 9.13 16.52
C GLY A 194 -40.14 9.93 17.81
N GLU A 195 -39.13 9.63 18.63
CA GLU A 195 -38.85 10.36 19.89
C GLU A 195 -37.61 11.28 19.81
N GLU A 196 -37.74 12.44 19.14
CA GLU A 196 -36.61 13.36 18.94
C GLU A 196 -35.98 13.90 20.25
N GLU A 197 -36.77 14.09 21.32
CA GLU A 197 -36.28 14.68 22.59
C GLU A 197 -35.46 13.71 23.46
N SER A 198 -35.67 12.39 23.30
CA SER A 198 -34.94 11.35 24.07
C SER A 198 -33.72 10.80 23.30
N TRP A 199 -33.53 11.22 22.06
CA TRP A 199 -32.57 10.64 21.12
C TRP A 199 -31.12 10.67 21.62
N GLU A 200 -30.55 11.86 21.83
CA GLU A 200 -29.16 11.98 22.27
C GLU A 200 -28.92 11.43 23.69
N PRO A 201 -29.80 11.63 24.70
CA PRO A 201 -29.66 10.96 25.99
C PRO A 201 -29.62 9.43 25.93
N ALA A 202 -30.38 8.81 25.03
CA ALA A 202 -30.38 7.37 24.82
C ALA A 202 -29.13 6.89 24.06
N LEU A 203 -28.76 7.58 22.97
CA LEU A 203 -27.52 7.31 22.23
C LEU A 203 -26.29 7.44 23.12
N TYR A 204 -26.20 8.51 23.93
CA TYR A 204 -25.12 8.65 24.89
C TYR A 204 -25.04 7.46 25.84
N ARG A 205 -26.18 6.93 26.30
CA ARG A 205 -26.19 5.76 27.19
C ARG A 205 -25.55 4.57 26.50
N ALA A 206 -25.93 4.28 25.27
CA ALA A 206 -25.32 3.20 24.49
C ALA A 206 -23.84 3.47 24.19
N ALA A 207 -23.51 4.63 23.63
CA ALA A 207 -22.14 5.02 23.29
C ALA A 207 -21.20 4.98 24.50
N SER A 208 -21.66 5.34 25.70
CA SER A 208 -20.84 5.36 26.92
C SER A 208 -20.74 4.03 27.65
N THR A 209 -21.64 3.06 27.43
CA THR A 209 -21.63 1.78 28.16
C THR A 209 -21.44 0.54 27.31
N ALA A 210 -21.95 0.51 26.07
CA ALA A 210 -21.94 -0.69 25.23
C ALA A 210 -20.50 -1.21 25.07
N SER A 211 -20.31 -2.49 25.33
CA SER A 211 -19.03 -3.16 25.15
C SER A 211 -18.88 -3.70 23.73
N VAL A 212 -19.99 -3.86 23.02
CA VAL A 212 -20.01 -4.27 21.62
C VAL A 212 -20.92 -3.33 20.83
N MET A 213 -20.46 -2.89 19.67
CA MET A 213 -21.31 -2.30 18.65
C MET A 213 -21.39 -3.25 17.46
N VAL A 214 -22.57 -3.41 16.89
CA VAL A 214 -22.80 -4.18 15.66
C VAL A 214 -23.43 -3.24 14.64
N VAL A 215 -22.72 -2.96 13.55
CA VAL A 215 -23.23 -2.27 12.37
C VAL A 215 -23.88 -3.30 11.46
N VAL A 216 -25.14 -3.08 11.05
CA VAL A 216 -25.90 -4.01 10.21
C VAL A 216 -26.23 -3.38 8.86
N ALA A 217 -25.78 -4.02 7.78
CA ALA A 217 -26.02 -3.54 6.41
C ALA A 217 -26.31 -4.70 5.45
N SER A 218 -27.43 -4.63 4.72
CA SER A 218 -27.77 -5.61 3.67
C SER A 218 -27.60 -5.07 2.25
N GLU A 219 -27.12 -3.83 2.11
CA GLU A 219 -26.92 -3.09 0.87
C GLU A 219 -25.98 -1.90 1.15
N GLY A 220 -25.15 -1.48 0.18
CA GLY A 220 -24.22 -0.36 0.37
C GLY A 220 -24.89 0.96 0.78
N ALA A 221 -26.12 1.20 0.31
CA ALA A 221 -26.92 2.37 0.71
C ALA A 221 -27.31 2.40 2.21
N ALA A 222 -27.14 1.29 2.94
CA ALA A 222 -27.39 1.23 4.38
C ALA A 222 -26.31 1.96 5.21
N PHE A 223 -25.16 2.28 4.63
CA PHE A 223 -24.12 3.10 5.28
C PHE A 223 -24.46 4.60 5.21
N THR A 224 -25.60 4.96 5.81
CA THR A 224 -26.08 6.34 5.92
C THR A 224 -25.20 7.20 6.83
N ASP A 225 -25.29 8.52 6.69
CA ASP A 225 -24.57 9.47 7.56
C ASP A 225 -24.79 9.21 9.06
N GLU A 226 -25.99 8.73 9.44
CA GLU A 226 -26.30 8.39 10.82
C GLU A 226 -25.57 7.12 11.29
N VAL A 227 -25.60 6.05 10.50
CA VAL A 227 -24.89 4.80 10.80
C VAL A 227 -23.38 5.03 10.87
N ASN A 228 -22.85 5.82 9.94
CA ASN A 228 -21.42 6.15 9.88
C ASN A 228 -21.02 7.00 11.08
N PHE A 229 -21.82 8.00 11.45
CA PHE A 229 -21.59 8.81 12.62
C PHE A 229 -21.58 7.99 13.92
N ASP A 230 -22.51 7.05 14.06
CA ASP A 230 -22.58 6.14 15.21
C ASP A 230 -21.31 5.27 15.33
N ALA A 231 -20.85 4.71 14.21
CA ALA A 231 -19.65 3.87 14.16
C ALA A 231 -18.40 4.66 14.54
N GLU A 232 -18.22 5.85 13.96
CA GLU A 232 -17.11 6.73 14.28
C GLU A 232 -17.14 7.20 15.74
N ARG A 233 -18.34 7.49 16.28
CA ARG A 233 -18.51 7.84 17.71
C ARG A 233 -18.09 6.70 18.63
N PHE A 234 -18.41 5.47 18.25
CA PHE A 234 -18.01 4.28 19.01
C PHE A 234 -16.50 4.04 18.94
N LEU A 235 -15.89 4.21 17.77
CA LEU A 235 -14.44 4.12 17.60
C LEU A 235 -13.68 5.16 18.41
N TYR A 236 -14.17 6.41 18.45
CA TYR A 236 -13.58 7.44 19.31
C TYR A 236 -13.46 6.97 20.78
N ARG A 237 -14.50 6.32 21.32
CA ARG A 237 -14.46 5.73 22.67
C ARG A 237 -13.47 4.57 22.76
N LYS A 238 -13.48 3.68 21.77
CA LYS A 238 -12.55 2.53 21.70
C LYS A 238 -11.09 3.00 21.75
N GLU A 239 -10.73 3.98 20.93
CA GLU A 239 -9.39 4.58 20.89
C GLU A 239 -9.02 5.26 22.20
N LYS A 240 -9.98 5.94 22.85
CA LYS A 240 -9.77 6.53 24.18
C LYS A 240 -9.50 5.45 25.23
N ALA A 241 -10.26 4.37 25.23
CA ALA A 241 -10.04 3.23 26.13
C ALA A 241 -8.69 2.54 25.88
N LEU A 242 -8.29 2.39 24.61
CA LEU A 242 -6.98 1.87 24.20
C LEU A 242 -5.83 2.75 24.71
N ARG A 243 -5.92 4.08 24.52
CA ARG A 243 -4.90 5.04 25.00
C ARG A 243 -4.78 5.08 26.51
N GLU A 244 -5.91 5.02 27.22
CA GLU A 244 -5.93 5.04 28.68
C GLU A 244 -5.53 3.70 29.32
N ALA A 245 -5.52 2.61 28.53
CA ALA A 245 -5.25 1.24 28.96
C ALA A 245 -6.05 0.84 30.23
N LYS A 246 -7.27 1.36 30.35
CA LYS A 246 -8.15 1.21 31.51
C LYS A 246 -9.52 0.71 31.09
N GLY A 247 -10.01 -0.28 31.84
CA GLY A 247 -11.28 -0.90 31.56
C GLY A 247 -11.21 -1.82 30.35
N GLN A 248 -12.37 -2.33 29.94
CA GLN A 248 -12.50 -3.18 28.78
C GLN A 248 -12.45 -2.34 27.50
N ILE A 249 -11.72 -2.82 26.50
CA ILE A 249 -11.74 -2.24 25.15
C ILE A 249 -13.02 -2.69 24.45
N PRO A 250 -13.91 -1.76 24.06
CA PRO A 250 -15.14 -2.12 23.38
C PRO A 250 -14.86 -2.57 21.93
N ALA A 251 -15.65 -3.52 21.42
CA ALA A 251 -15.46 -4.12 20.10
C ALA A 251 -16.50 -3.62 19.08
N LEU A 252 -16.06 -3.29 17.87
CA LEU A 252 -16.91 -2.92 16.74
C LEU A 252 -16.98 -4.09 15.77
N LEU A 253 -18.18 -4.58 15.51
CA LEU A 253 -18.46 -5.65 14.56
C LEU A 253 -19.26 -5.09 13.38
N ALA A 254 -18.96 -5.56 12.18
CA ALA A 254 -19.78 -5.33 10.99
C ALA A 254 -20.48 -6.62 10.61
N ALA A 255 -21.80 -6.63 10.58
CA ALA A 255 -22.62 -7.74 10.13
C ALA A 255 -23.32 -7.36 8.83
N PHE A 256 -22.94 -8.01 7.73
CA PHE A 256 -23.41 -7.61 6.41
C PHE A 256 -23.82 -8.76 5.51
N GLU A 257 -24.60 -8.46 4.48
CA GLU A 257 -24.88 -9.37 3.37
C GLU A 257 -24.99 -8.57 2.08
N ASN A 258 -24.59 -9.16 0.95
CA ASN A 258 -24.74 -8.54 -0.37
C ASN A 258 -24.12 -7.14 -0.49
N ILE A 259 -23.00 -6.90 0.20
CA ILE A 259 -22.18 -5.69 0.06
C ILE A 259 -20.76 -6.10 -0.29
N ASP A 260 -20.05 -5.23 -0.99
CA ASP A 260 -18.60 -5.32 -1.15
C ASP A 260 -17.93 -4.67 0.05
N GLU A 261 -17.14 -5.44 0.81
CA GLU A 261 -16.51 -4.95 2.04
C GLU A 261 -15.59 -3.75 1.79
N TYR A 262 -14.88 -3.71 0.66
CA TYR A 262 -13.88 -2.68 0.36
C TYR A 262 -14.47 -1.47 -0.35
N GLU A 263 -15.54 -1.66 -1.12
CA GLU A 263 -16.20 -0.54 -1.82
C GLU A 263 -17.31 0.13 -0.98
N ASP A 264 -18.11 -0.66 -0.25
CA ASP A 264 -19.31 -0.15 0.40
C ASP A 264 -19.09 0.30 1.86
N ILE A 265 -18.17 -0.33 2.60
CA ILE A 265 -17.89 0.06 4.00
C ILE A 265 -17.04 1.34 4.00
N PRO A 266 -17.45 2.40 4.69
CA PRO A 266 -16.69 3.65 4.74
C PRO A 266 -15.28 3.51 5.33
N ASP A 267 -14.30 4.06 4.60
CA ASP A 267 -12.88 4.16 5.01
C ASP A 267 -12.69 4.74 6.42
N SER A 268 -13.58 5.64 6.85
CA SER A 268 -13.45 6.37 8.11
C SER A 268 -13.48 5.48 9.35
N TYR A 269 -14.04 4.27 9.24
CA TYR A 269 -14.05 3.28 10.32
C TYR A 269 -13.69 1.86 9.88
N PHE A 270 -13.33 1.65 8.60
CA PHE A 270 -12.99 0.33 8.05
C PHE A 270 -11.92 -0.40 8.89
N ASP A 271 -10.79 0.25 9.16
CA ASP A 271 -9.69 -0.32 9.96
C ASP A 271 -10.04 -0.51 11.45
N GLY A 272 -11.08 0.18 11.92
CA GLY A 272 -11.54 0.10 13.30
C GLY A 272 -12.43 -1.10 13.61
N ILE A 273 -12.91 -1.81 12.57
CA ILE A 273 -13.77 -3.00 12.70
C ILE A 273 -12.94 -4.19 13.18
N ASP A 274 -13.32 -4.77 14.31
CA ASP A 274 -12.64 -5.93 14.91
C ASP A 274 -13.01 -7.23 14.21
N VAL A 275 -14.29 -7.39 13.86
CA VAL A 275 -14.78 -8.60 13.18
C VAL A 275 -15.83 -8.24 12.14
N ARG A 276 -15.68 -8.83 10.96
CA ARG A 276 -16.60 -8.76 9.83
C ARG A 276 -17.35 -10.09 9.74
N LEU A 277 -18.67 -10.04 9.68
CA LEU A 277 -19.56 -11.19 9.75
C LEU A 277 -20.51 -11.19 8.56
N ASP A 278 -20.40 -12.20 7.69
CA ASP A 278 -21.31 -12.38 6.57
C ASP A 278 -22.60 -13.09 7.01
N MET A 279 -23.71 -12.38 6.97
CA MET A 279 -25.05 -12.84 7.35
C MET A 279 -25.64 -13.86 6.37
N SER A 280 -25.08 -14.02 5.18
CA SER A 280 -25.50 -15.01 4.19
C SER A 280 -25.07 -16.43 4.57
N ARG A 281 -24.04 -16.56 5.42
CA ARG A 281 -23.47 -17.85 5.83
C ARG A 281 -24.33 -18.55 6.88
N GLU A 282 -24.47 -19.86 6.76
CA GLU A 282 -25.19 -20.69 7.76
C GLU A 282 -24.56 -20.60 9.15
N SER A 283 -23.25 -20.34 9.24
CA SER A 283 -22.50 -20.21 10.49
C SER A 283 -22.68 -18.88 11.20
N PHE A 284 -23.28 -17.87 10.55
CA PHE A 284 -23.39 -16.49 11.05
C PHE A 284 -23.91 -16.43 12.50
N ALA A 285 -25.00 -17.13 12.80
CA ALA A 285 -25.62 -17.09 14.13
C ALA A 285 -24.73 -17.70 15.22
N ALA A 286 -23.86 -18.66 14.89
CA ALA A 286 -22.91 -19.24 15.83
C ALA A 286 -21.71 -18.32 16.03
N GLU A 287 -21.17 -17.77 14.94
CA GLU A 287 -20.04 -16.84 14.94
C GLU A 287 -20.38 -15.55 15.70
N LEU A 288 -21.51 -14.90 15.38
CA LEU A 288 -21.97 -13.71 16.10
C LEU A 288 -22.08 -13.96 17.61
N LYS A 289 -22.61 -15.12 18.03
CA LYS A 289 -22.70 -15.47 19.45
C LYS A 289 -21.32 -15.63 20.09
N SER A 290 -20.38 -16.31 19.44
CA SER A 290 -19.03 -16.51 19.96
C SER A 290 -18.31 -15.18 20.09
N THR A 291 -18.30 -14.39 19.03
CA THR A 291 -17.61 -13.09 18.98
C THR A 291 -18.15 -12.13 20.03
N VAL A 292 -19.48 -12.03 20.17
CA VAL A 292 -20.08 -11.18 21.21
C VAL A 292 -19.79 -11.72 22.61
N GLN A 293 -19.79 -13.05 22.82
CA GLN A 293 -19.43 -13.64 24.10
C GLN A 293 -17.97 -13.40 24.47
N GLU A 294 -17.05 -13.53 23.53
CA GLU A 294 -15.62 -13.27 23.71
C GLU A 294 -15.39 -11.80 24.04
N ALA A 295 -15.96 -10.90 23.24
CA ALA A 295 -15.90 -9.48 23.52
C ALA A 295 -16.44 -9.18 24.92
N LEU A 296 -17.59 -9.75 25.33
CA LEU A 296 -18.17 -9.56 26.66
C LEU A 296 -17.50 -10.36 27.80
N ALA A 297 -16.68 -11.38 27.52
CA ALA A 297 -16.01 -12.16 28.55
C ALA A 297 -15.00 -11.29 29.31
N ASP A 298 -14.34 -10.39 28.58
CA ASP A 298 -13.48 -9.34 29.14
C ASP A 298 -14.29 -8.32 29.97
N TYR A 299 -15.60 -8.15 29.71
CA TYR A 299 -16.50 -7.27 30.45
C TYR A 299 -17.06 -7.88 31.75
N ARG A 300 -17.51 -9.15 31.68
CA ARG A 300 -18.26 -9.79 32.78
C ARG A 300 -17.37 -10.11 33.99
N GLY A 301 -16.05 -10.21 33.78
CA GLY A 301 -15.05 -10.25 34.86
C GLY A 301 -15.05 -8.95 35.69
N ALA A 302 -15.15 -7.80 35.03
CA ALA A 302 -15.15 -6.48 35.67
C ALA A 302 -16.49 -6.14 36.37
N LEU A 303 -17.63 -6.64 35.86
CA LEU A 303 -18.95 -6.40 36.46
C LEU A 303 -19.22 -7.22 37.73
N LYS A 304 -18.61 -8.41 37.89
CA LYS A 304 -18.72 -9.18 39.14
C LYS A 304 -17.90 -8.58 40.28
N GLU A 305 -16.81 -7.86 39.97
CA GLU A 305 -16.02 -7.13 40.97
C GLU A 305 -16.66 -5.79 41.38
N GLN A 306 -17.50 -5.18 40.55
CA GLN A 306 -18.24 -3.95 40.93
C GLN A 306 -19.47 -4.20 41.81
N ALA A 307 -19.85 -5.46 42.04
CA ALA A 307 -20.92 -5.83 42.98
C ALA A 307 -20.39 -6.42 44.31
N GLY A 308 -19.07 -6.47 44.53
CA GLY A 308 -18.47 -7.15 45.68
C GLY A 308 -17.16 -6.53 46.17
N THR A 309 -17.29 -5.63 47.14
CA THR A 309 -16.30 -5.36 48.21
C THR A 309 -14.93 -4.77 47.84
N HIS A 310 -14.78 -3.50 48.20
CA HIS A 310 -13.55 -2.76 48.52
C HIS A 310 -12.42 -3.63 49.10
N GLU A 311 -11.38 -3.91 48.30
CA GLU A 311 -9.98 -4.08 48.76
C GLU A 311 -8.98 -4.11 47.58
N SER A 312 -9.39 -4.55 46.37
CA SER A 312 -8.54 -4.55 45.15
C SER A 312 -8.23 -3.15 44.58
N PHE A 313 -9.20 -2.21 44.64
CA PHE A 313 -9.05 -0.84 44.09
C PHE A 313 -8.04 0.03 44.86
N ALA A 314 -7.75 -0.28 46.12
CA ALA A 314 -6.76 0.45 46.91
C ALA A 314 -5.32 0.04 46.55
N TYR A 315 -5.11 -1.21 46.09
CA TYR A 315 -3.79 -1.74 45.76
C TYR A 315 -3.31 -1.26 44.38
N ALA A 316 -4.17 -1.31 43.36
CA ALA A 316 -3.88 -0.79 42.03
C ALA A 316 -3.61 0.73 42.04
N ASN A 317 -4.33 1.48 42.89
CA ASN A 317 -4.08 2.91 43.08
C ASN A 317 -2.71 3.20 43.71
N LEU A 318 -2.20 2.34 44.59
CA LEU A 318 -0.86 2.51 45.17
C LEU A 318 0.24 2.27 44.13
N LEU A 319 0.11 1.22 43.31
CA LEU A 319 1.04 0.96 42.20
C LEU A 319 1.01 2.09 41.16
N LEU A 320 -0.17 2.63 40.87
CA LEU A 320 -0.34 3.76 39.96
C LEU A 320 0.30 5.04 40.52
N GLN A 321 0.11 5.35 41.80
CA GLN A 321 0.75 6.51 42.44
C GLN A 321 2.28 6.40 42.40
N ALA A 322 2.82 5.22 42.71
CA ALA A 322 4.26 4.96 42.65
C ALA A 322 4.82 5.14 41.23
N ARG A 323 4.06 4.71 40.21
CA ARG A 323 4.43 4.88 38.81
C ARG A 323 4.37 6.34 38.36
N GLN A 324 3.36 7.09 38.78
CA GLN A 324 3.26 8.52 38.48
C GLN A 324 4.40 9.31 39.12
N ALA A 325 4.81 8.96 40.35
CA ALA A 325 5.97 9.57 41.00
C ALA A 325 7.27 9.27 40.23
N LEU A 326 7.42 8.04 39.72
CA LEU A 326 8.55 7.62 38.90
C LEU A 326 8.62 8.38 37.57
N GLU A 327 7.50 8.44 36.84
CA GLU A 327 7.38 9.14 35.56
C GLU A 327 7.57 10.65 35.71
N GLY A 328 7.11 11.22 36.83
CA GLY A 328 7.34 12.60 37.22
C GLY A 328 8.76 12.91 37.69
N GLY A 329 9.69 11.94 37.65
CA GLY A 329 11.10 12.12 38.03
C GLY A 329 11.35 12.22 39.54
N SER A 330 10.35 11.94 40.38
CA SER A 330 10.46 11.97 41.85
C SER A 330 10.95 10.63 42.39
N PHE A 331 12.21 10.29 42.06
CA PHE A 331 12.75 8.93 42.24
C PHE A 331 12.80 8.45 43.70
N GLU A 332 13.11 9.31 44.67
CA GLU A 332 13.13 8.92 46.09
C GLU A 332 11.72 8.63 46.62
N GLU A 333 10.74 9.43 46.22
CA GLU A 333 9.33 9.19 46.58
C GLU A 333 8.82 7.89 45.94
N ALA A 334 9.14 7.64 44.67
CA ALA A 334 8.81 6.39 43.99
C ALA A 334 9.44 5.17 44.69
N LYS A 335 10.71 5.25 45.13
CA LYS A 335 11.38 4.17 45.90
C LYS A 335 10.62 3.86 47.19
N GLU A 336 10.28 4.87 47.98
CA GLU A 336 9.57 4.70 49.25
C GLU A 336 8.18 4.08 49.03
N GLN A 337 7.46 4.52 47.98
CA GLN A 337 6.15 3.99 47.65
C GLN A 337 6.21 2.53 47.17
N TYR A 338 7.16 2.17 46.30
CA TYR A 338 7.35 0.78 45.88
C TYR A 338 7.78 -0.13 47.04
N GLN A 339 8.65 0.35 47.94
CA GLN A 339 9.01 -0.41 49.15
C GLN A 339 7.82 -0.60 50.11
N SER A 340 6.98 0.42 50.25
CA SER A 340 5.73 0.35 51.03
C SER A 340 4.75 -0.67 50.45
N ILE A 341 4.68 -0.78 49.12
CA ILE A 341 3.88 -1.81 48.44
C ILE A 341 4.45 -3.20 48.72
N LEU A 342 5.77 -3.38 48.63
CA LEU A 342 6.45 -4.65 48.91
C LEU A 342 6.33 -5.09 50.38
N LEU A 343 6.17 -4.17 51.32
CA LEU A 343 5.86 -4.49 52.72
C LEU A 343 4.47 -5.12 52.89
N LYS A 344 3.52 -4.75 52.01
CA LYS A 344 2.13 -5.26 52.02
C LYS A 344 1.95 -6.50 51.15
N SER A 345 2.64 -6.55 50.01
CA SER A 345 2.64 -7.65 49.06
C SER A 345 4.08 -7.96 48.62
N PRO A 346 4.78 -8.86 49.34
CA PRO A 346 6.20 -9.16 49.08
C PRO A 346 6.50 -9.85 47.75
N ALA A 347 5.45 -10.33 47.06
CA ALA A 347 5.52 -11.04 45.79
C ALA A 347 5.03 -10.18 44.60
N GLU A 348 5.00 -8.86 44.74
CA GLU A 348 4.58 -7.95 43.66
C GLU A 348 5.73 -7.69 42.67
N SER A 349 5.64 -8.28 41.48
CA SER A 349 6.65 -8.17 40.42
C SER A 349 6.85 -6.72 39.97
N GLN A 350 5.75 -5.97 39.82
CA GLN A 350 5.76 -4.60 39.30
C GLN A 350 6.42 -3.62 40.27
N ALA A 351 6.33 -3.88 41.57
CA ALA A 351 6.97 -3.06 42.59
C ALA A 351 8.50 -3.28 42.61
N TYR A 352 8.97 -4.51 42.41
CA TYR A 352 10.42 -4.75 42.24
C TYR A 352 10.95 -4.12 40.95
N TRP A 353 10.18 -4.16 39.85
CA TRP A 353 10.54 -3.53 38.60
C TRP A 353 10.58 -1.99 38.69
N GLY A 354 9.55 -1.39 39.28
CA GLY A 354 9.51 0.05 39.56
C GLY A 354 10.63 0.50 40.49
N LEU A 355 10.99 -0.31 41.48
CA LEU A 355 12.11 -0.03 42.38
C LEU A 355 13.47 -0.06 41.65
N LEU A 356 13.64 -0.97 40.69
CA LEU A 356 14.83 -1.02 39.82
C LEU A 356 14.96 0.27 39.02
N LEU A 357 13.88 0.68 38.34
CA LEU A 357 13.82 1.92 37.57
C LEU A 357 14.12 3.15 38.44
N ALA A 358 13.51 3.23 39.62
CA ALA A 358 13.73 4.33 40.55
C ALA A 358 15.18 4.38 41.07
N LYS A 359 15.80 3.23 41.37
CA LYS A 359 17.22 3.14 41.76
C LYS A 359 18.18 3.50 40.63
N ARG A 360 17.78 3.30 39.39
CA ARG A 360 18.54 3.67 38.20
C ARG A 360 18.25 5.11 37.73
N GLU A 361 17.36 5.82 38.42
CA GLU A 361 16.90 7.17 38.05
C GLU A 361 16.37 7.20 36.61
N CYS A 362 15.69 6.12 36.23
CA CYS A 362 15.05 5.98 34.92
C CYS A 362 13.54 6.14 35.09
N THR A 363 12.97 7.05 34.30
CA THR A 363 11.52 7.32 34.32
C THR A 363 10.72 6.28 33.54
N SER A 364 11.36 5.52 32.65
CA SER A 364 10.75 4.43 31.88
C SER A 364 11.76 3.34 31.52
N GLU A 365 11.27 2.25 30.95
CA GLU A 365 12.04 1.15 30.39
C GLU A 365 12.95 1.60 29.24
N GLU A 366 12.51 2.55 28.41
CA GLU A 366 13.32 3.13 27.33
C GLU A 366 14.49 3.93 27.89
N ALA A 367 14.26 4.71 28.95
CA ALA A 367 15.34 5.44 29.63
C ALA A 367 16.37 4.46 30.23
N LEU A 368 15.90 3.31 30.73
CA LEU A 368 16.78 2.25 31.22
C LEU A 368 17.60 1.62 30.09
N ILE A 369 17.01 1.35 28.92
CA ILE A 369 17.70 0.83 27.74
C ILE A 369 18.77 1.82 27.26
N GLN A 370 18.42 3.10 27.14
CA GLN A 370 19.33 4.16 26.70
C GLN A 370 20.50 4.38 27.66
N SER A 371 20.33 4.05 28.94
CA SER A 371 21.42 4.14 29.92
C SER A 371 22.61 3.24 29.56
N GLY A 372 22.38 2.15 28.80
CA GLY A 372 23.42 1.20 28.38
C GLY A 372 24.12 0.51 29.54
N LYS A 373 23.48 0.39 30.72
CA LYS A 373 24.03 -0.28 31.90
C LYS A 373 23.34 -1.61 32.15
N ARG A 374 24.10 -2.69 32.21
CA ARG A 374 23.55 -4.05 32.39
C ARG A 374 22.81 -4.20 33.72
N ILE A 375 21.59 -4.74 33.69
CA ILE A 375 20.69 -4.91 34.86
C ILE A 375 20.56 -6.35 35.36
N THR A 376 21.05 -7.33 34.61
CA THR A 376 20.86 -8.78 34.89
C THR A 376 21.48 -9.26 36.21
N GLN A 377 22.40 -8.48 36.79
CA GLN A 377 23.05 -8.80 38.05
C GLN A 377 22.34 -8.18 39.27
N GLU A 378 21.34 -7.33 39.07
CA GLU A 378 20.67 -6.61 40.16
C GLU A 378 19.66 -7.49 40.89
N ALA A 379 19.59 -7.31 42.22
CA ALA A 379 18.68 -8.07 43.07
C ALA A 379 17.20 -7.77 42.76
N ASP A 380 16.88 -6.51 42.45
CA ASP A 380 15.52 -6.08 42.14
C ASP A 380 15.04 -6.67 40.80
N TYR A 381 15.91 -6.72 39.78
CA TYR A 381 15.63 -7.39 38.49
C TYR A 381 15.33 -8.89 38.66
N ARG A 382 16.15 -9.59 39.45
CA ARG A 382 15.94 -11.02 39.72
C ARG A 382 14.66 -11.28 40.49
N SER A 383 14.31 -10.40 41.42
CA SER A 383 13.08 -10.50 42.22
C SER A 383 11.85 -10.19 41.37
N ALA A 384 11.92 -9.15 40.51
CA ALA A 384 10.88 -8.85 39.53
C ALA A 384 10.60 -10.05 38.62
N LEU A 385 11.63 -10.70 38.07
CA LEU A 385 11.46 -11.92 37.26
C LEU A 385 10.91 -13.11 38.06
N ALA A 386 11.36 -13.31 39.30
CA ALA A 386 10.97 -14.46 40.11
C ALA A 386 9.48 -14.46 40.48
N PHE A 387 8.89 -13.26 40.61
CA PHE A 387 7.48 -13.08 40.97
C PHE A 387 6.59 -12.70 39.78
N ALA A 388 7.17 -12.45 38.60
CA ALA A 388 6.46 -12.04 37.39
C ALA A 388 5.65 -13.18 36.76
N SER A 389 4.50 -12.82 36.17
CA SER A 389 3.75 -13.68 35.24
C SER A 389 4.56 -13.99 33.97
N GLU A 390 4.19 -15.01 33.20
CA GLU A 390 4.93 -15.37 31.96
C GLU A 390 5.05 -14.19 30.98
N ARG A 391 3.97 -13.40 30.83
CA ARG A 391 3.96 -12.20 30.00
C ARG A 391 4.93 -11.13 30.50
N GLU A 392 4.95 -10.85 31.81
CA GLU A 392 5.87 -9.88 32.42
C GLU A 392 7.32 -10.35 32.38
N GLN A 393 7.56 -11.66 32.54
CA GLN A 393 8.90 -12.23 32.42
C GLN A 393 9.47 -12.01 31.03
N GLN A 394 8.65 -12.18 29.98
CA GLN A 394 9.06 -11.91 28.61
C GLN A 394 9.44 -10.44 28.45
N THR A 395 8.58 -9.52 28.88
CA THR A 395 8.87 -8.07 28.82
C THR A 395 10.16 -7.68 29.54
N TYR A 396 10.38 -8.17 30.76
CA TYR A 396 11.58 -7.83 31.54
C TYR A 396 12.86 -8.41 30.91
N ARG A 397 12.78 -9.60 30.31
CA ARG A 397 13.91 -10.20 29.58
C ARG A 397 14.25 -9.41 28.32
N ASP A 398 13.24 -8.98 27.56
CA ASP A 398 13.43 -8.21 26.33
C ASP A 398 14.07 -6.84 26.63
N VAL A 399 13.60 -6.14 27.66
CA VAL A 399 14.21 -4.89 28.11
C VAL A 399 15.67 -5.11 28.55
N ALA A 400 15.96 -6.20 29.27
CA ALA A 400 17.33 -6.52 29.67
C ALA A 400 18.25 -6.85 28.49
N ALA A 401 17.73 -7.55 27.46
CA ALA A 401 18.48 -7.86 26.24
C ALA A 401 18.86 -6.58 25.48
N ARG A 402 17.87 -5.71 25.22
CA ARG A 402 18.08 -4.41 24.55
C ARG A 402 19.04 -3.49 25.31
N THR A 403 18.98 -3.51 26.64
CA THR A 403 19.93 -2.75 27.49
C THR A 403 21.36 -3.28 27.35
N ASN A 404 21.56 -4.59 27.20
CA ASN A 404 22.89 -5.19 27.00
C ASN A 404 23.46 -4.87 25.61
N GLU A 405 22.63 -4.86 24.57
CA GLU A 405 23.02 -4.47 23.22
C GLU A 405 23.48 -3.00 23.20
N MET A 406 22.71 -2.10 23.82
CA MET A 406 23.07 -0.68 23.92
C MET A 406 24.40 -0.49 24.68
N ALA A 407 24.65 -1.29 25.73
CA ALA A 407 25.93 -1.28 26.44
C ALA A 407 27.11 -1.63 25.51
N ALA A 408 26.95 -2.63 24.65
CA ALA A 408 27.99 -3.04 23.70
C ALA A 408 28.28 -1.94 22.65
N VAL A 409 27.23 -1.25 22.17
CA VAL A 409 27.37 -0.11 21.25
C VAL A 409 28.16 1.04 21.89
N HIS A 410 27.83 1.39 23.14
CA HIS A 410 28.55 2.44 23.88
C HIS A 410 30.04 2.09 24.10
N GLU A 411 30.34 0.84 24.45
CA GLU A 411 31.73 0.36 24.61
C GLU A 411 32.52 0.47 23.29
N GLU A 412 31.91 0.13 22.15
CA GLU A 412 32.56 0.23 20.84
C GLU A 412 32.80 1.69 20.41
N GLN A 413 31.84 2.57 20.66
CA GLN A 413 31.96 4.00 20.38
C GLN A 413 33.08 4.64 21.20
N GLU A 414 33.21 4.31 22.48
CA GLU A 414 34.32 4.77 23.30
C GLU A 414 35.68 4.29 22.77
N ARG A 415 35.76 3.03 22.33
CA ARG A 415 36.99 2.46 21.76
C ARG A 415 37.42 3.23 20.50
N LYS A 416 36.47 3.51 19.60
CA LYS A 416 36.70 4.29 18.37
C LYS A 416 37.14 5.73 18.70
N ARG A 417 36.49 6.40 19.66
CA ARG A 417 36.88 7.75 20.11
C ARG A 417 38.30 7.80 20.68
N ARG A 418 38.69 6.81 21.49
CA ARG A 418 40.05 6.71 22.05
C ARG A 418 41.10 6.48 20.97
N GLN A 419 40.78 5.72 19.92
CA GLN A 419 41.68 5.51 18.79
C GLN A 419 41.89 6.80 17.99
N GLN A 420 40.80 7.50 17.64
CA GLN A 420 40.87 8.77 16.92
C GLN A 420 41.63 9.85 17.70
N ALA A 421 41.46 9.91 19.03
CA ALA A 421 42.20 10.85 19.87
C ALA A 421 43.72 10.57 19.86
N ARG A 422 44.14 9.29 19.85
CA ARG A 422 45.56 8.91 19.73
C ARG A 422 46.14 9.28 18.37
N GLU A 423 45.41 9.01 17.29
CA GLU A 423 45.82 9.36 15.93
C GLU A 423 45.96 10.89 15.77
N GLN A 424 45.01 11.67 16.29
CA GLN A 424 45.10 13.14 16.30
C GLN A 424 46.27 13.67 17.13
N GLU A 425 46.58 13.05 18.28
CA GLU A 425 47.72 13.45 19.11
C GLU A 425 49.05 13.15 18.41
N GLU A 426 49.18 11.99 17.76
CA GLU A 426 50.35 11.63 16.96
C GLU A 426 50.54 12.56 15.76
N GLU A 427 49.45 12.90 15.07
CA GLU A 427 49.46 13.84 13.95
C GLU A 427 49.84 15.26 14.41
N ARG A 428 49.33 15.72 15.57
CA ARG A 428 49.73 16.99 16.19
C ARG A 428 51.21 17.00 16.57
N LYS A 429 51.74 15.90 17.11
CA LYS A 429 53.18 15.77 17.40
C LYS A 429 54.03 15.80 16.13
N LYS A 430 53.57 15.17 15.04
CA LYS A 430 54.25 15.15 13.74
C LYS A 430 54.25 16.54 13.09
N LYS A 431 53.10 17.21 13.03
CA LYS A 431 52.97 18.61 12.56
C LYS A 431 53.77 19.57 13.43
N GLY A 432 53.82 19.36 14.75
CA GLY A 432 54.66 20.14 15.67
C GLY A 432 56.15 20.05 15.35
N ARG A 433 56.67 18.84 15.07
CA ARG A 433 58.07 18.63 14.65
C ARG A 433 58.37 19.25 13.28
N GLU A 434 57.44 19.13 12.33
CA GLU A 434 57.54 19.73 11.00
C GLU A 434 57.55 21.27 11.06
N VAL A 435 56.74 21.88 11.95
CA VAL A 435 56.72 23.34 12.19
C VAL A 435 58.01 23.82 12.86
N GLU A 436 58.59 23.03 13.77
CA GLU A 436 59.87 23.36 14.42
C GLU A 436 61.05 23.27 13.43
N GLU A 437 61.04 22.29 12.52
CA GLU A 437 62.00 22.18 11.42
C GLU A 437 61.83 23.28 10.36
N ALA A 438 60.58 23.64 10.02
CA ALA A 438 60.27 24.75 9.14
C ALA A 438 60.62 26.11 9.76
N GLY A 439 60.48 26.26 11.08
CA GLY A 439 60.92 27.44 11.84
C GLY A 439 62.43 27.63 11.81
N ARG A 440 63.21 26.54 11.94
CA ARG A 440 64.67 26.57 11.79
C ARG A 440 65.11 26.91 10.36
N ARG A 441 64.36 26.47 9.33
CA ARG A 441 64.59 26.85 7.92
C ARG A 441 64.24 28.32 7.64
N LYS A 442 63.14 28.83 8.18
CA LYS A 442 62.75 30.24 8.06
C LYS A 442 63.72 31.19 8.75
N GLN A 443 64.26 30.83 9.92
CA GLN A 443 65.29 31.65 10.59
C GLN A 443 66.59 31.76 9.77
N TRP A 444 66.93 30.73 9.00
CA TRP A 444 68.04 30.75 8.04
C TRP A 444 67.75 31.64 6.82
N GLU A 445 66.55 31.53 6.24
CA GLU A 445 66.11 32.33 5.09
C GLU A 445 65.85 33.82 5.42
N GLU A 446 65.39 34.14 6.64
CA GLU A 446 65.14 35.50 7.12
C GLU A 446 66.43 36.28 7.42
N ALA A 447 67.50 35.58 7.82
CA ALA A 447 68.84 36.15 7.96
C ALA A 447 69.40 36.60 6.58
N GLU A 448 69.02 35.91 5.50
CA GLU A 448 69.36 36.26 4.12
C GLU A 448 68.44 37.34 3.51
N ALA A 449 67.14 37.32 3.84
CA ALA A 449 66.16 38.26 3.31
C ALA A 449 66.18 39.65 3.99
N ARG A 450 66.75 39.78 5.20
CA ARG A 450 67.01 41.09 5.86
C ARG A 450 67.91 42.01 5.04
N LYS A 451 68.72 41.50 4.10
CA LYS A 451 69.51 42.31 3.15
C LYS A 451 68.69 42.90 1.99
N ARG A 452 67.48 42.39 1.71
CA ARG A 452 66.70 42.74 0.50
C ARG A 452 65.42 43.57 0.75
N ARG A 453 65.00 43.73 2.01
CA ARG A 453 63.73 44.39 2.39
C ARG A 453 63.86 45.81 2.98
N ALA A 454 64.90 46.57 2.63
CA ALA A 454 65.00 47.98 3.04
C ALA A 454 64.21 48.97 2.13
N ASN A 455 63.80 48.58 0.91
CA ASN A 455 63.34 49.55 -0.11
C ASN A 455 61.88 49.45 -0.58
N ARG A 456 61.03 48.56 -0.05
CA ARG A 456 59.67 48.34 -0.62
C ARG A 456 58.49 48.56 0.34
N PHE A 457 58.71 49.12 1.52
CA PHE A 457 57.67 49.30 2.54
C PHE A 457 56.99 50.69 2.54
N ARG A 458 57.37 51.62 1.66
CA ARG A 458 56.80 52.99 1.64
C ARG A 458 55.58 53.19 0.72
N ALA A 459 55.15 52.20 -0.05
CA ALA A 459 54.12 52.38 -1.08
C ALA A 459 52.73 51.81 -0.75
N PHE A 460 52.56 51.06 0.36
CA PHE A 460 51.37 50.20 0.54
C PHE A 460 50.23 50.81 1.37
N VAL A 461 50.45 51.96 2.03
CA VAL A 461 49.48 52.50 3.01
C VAL A 461 48.41 53.40 2.38
N ALA A 462 48.53 53.78 1.10
CA ALA A 462 47.60 54.72 0.47
C ALA A 462 46.35 54.09 -0.21
N VAL A 463 46.29 52.75 -0.36
CA VAL A 463 45.24 52.09 -1.19
C VAL A 463 44.03 51.61 -0.39
N MET A 464 44.13 51.55 0.94
CA MET A 464 43.09 51.02 1.81
C MET A 464 41.83 51.89 1.95
N ALA A 465 41.83 53.12 1.39
CA ALA A 465 40.67 54.02 1.42
C ALA A 465 39.73 53.88 0.19
N LEU A 466 40.06 53.06 -0.82
CA LEU A 466 39.24 52.84 -2.03
C LEU A 466 38.57 51.44 -2.09
N ALA A 467 38.87 50.55 -1.13
CA ALA A 467 38.43 49.15 -1.16
C ALA A 467 36.93 48.94 -0.87
N VAL A 468 36.24 49.95 -0.32
CA VAL A 468 34.82 49.84 0.05
C VAL A 468 33.88 50.06 -1.15
N ILE A 469 34.34 50.69 -2.23
CA ILE A 469 33.56 50.84 -3.48
C ILE A 469 33.92 49.75 -4.51
N GLY A 470 35.15 49.21 -4.47
CA GLY A 470 35.59 48.11 -5.33
C GLY A 470 35.00 46.74 -4.99
N GLY A 471 34.48 46.54 -3.77
CA GLY A 471 33.86 45.28 -3.34
C GLY A 471 32.59 44.93 -4.12
N ALA A 472 31.78 45.93 -4.48
CA ALA A 472 30.55 45.73 -5.26
C ALA A 472 30.83 45.46 -6.74
N ALA A 473 31.81 46.15 -7.34
CA ALA A 473 32.25 45.91 -8.71
C ALA A 473 33.02 44.58 -8.85
N GLY A 474 33.83 44.21 -7.86
CA GLY A 474 34.52 42.92 -7.80
C GLY A 474 33.56 41.75 -7.60
N TRP A 475 32.50 41.92 -6.80
CA TRP A 475 31.42 40.94 -6.67
C TRP A 475 30.63 40.77 -7.99
N PHE A 476 30.37 41.87 -8.71
CA PHE A 476 29.69 41.86 -10.02
C PHE A 476 30.55 41.25 -11.15
N ILE A 477 31.87 41.45 -11.12
CA ILE A 477 32.81 40.83 -12.07
C ILE A 477 33.00 39.34 -11.73
N TYR A 478 33.05 38.98 -10.45
CA TYR A 478 33.19 37.60 -9.99
C TYR A 478 31.94 36.75 -10.31
N SER A 479 30.72 37.29 -10.10
CA SER A 479 29.47 36.59 -10.39
C SER A 479 29.28 36.25 -11.88
N LYS A 480 29.89 37.00 -12.79
CA LYS A 480 29.91 36.71 -14.24
C LYS A 480 31.13 35.92 -14.73
N SER A 481 32.05 35.58 -13.85
CA SER A 481 33.21 34.74 -14.19
C SER A 481 32.84 33.25 -14.22
N PRO A 482 33.56 32.40 -14.99
CA PRO A 482 33.31 30.95 -15.00
C PRO A 482 33.35 30.29 -13.62
N ALA A 483 34.15 30.84 -12.69
CA ALA A 483 34.25 30.38 -11.31
C ALA A 483 33.05 30.81 -10.44
N GLY A 484 32.47 31.98 -10.69
CA GLY A 484 31.29 32.49 -9.98
C GLY A 484 30.00 31.78 -10.40
N VAL A 485 29.87 31.44 -11.69
CA VAL A 485 28.74 30.64 -12.21
C VAL A 485 28.74 29.24 -11.59
N LYS A 486 29.89 28.54 -11.58
CA LYS A 486 30.02 27.23 -10.91
C LYS A 486 29.72 27.30 -9.42
N ALA A 487 30.12 28.37 -8.73
CA ALA A 487 29.80 28.58 -7.31
C ALA A 487 28.31 28.90 -7.06
N SER A 488 27.61 29.45 -8.04
CA SER A 488 26.15 29.66 -7.99
C SER A 488 25.41 28.35 -8.21
N GLN A 489 25.71 27.63 -9.28
CA GLN A 489 25.12 26.32 -9.61
C GLN A 489 25.36 25.30 -8.48
N TYR A 490 26.55 25.31 -7.86
CA TYR A 490 26.83 24.44 -6.72
C TYR A 490 25.97 24.77 -5.49
N ARG A 491 25.65 26.06 -5.26
CA ARG A 491 24.74 26.46 -4.16
C ARG A 491 23.30 26.09 -4.47
N GLU A 492 22.91 26.19 -5.73
CA GLU A 492 21.61 25.73 -6.23
C GLU A 492 21.46 24.23 -6.06
N ALA A 493 22.48 23.44 -6.44
CA ALA A 493 22.54 22.00 -6.22
C ALA A 493 22.46 21.62 -4.74
N GLN A 494 23.17 22.34 -3.86
CA GLN A 494 23.08 22.15 -2.40
C GLN A 494 21.67 22.48 -1.87
N THR A 495 21.02 23.50 -2.43
CA THR A 495 19.67 23.90 -2.04
C THR A 495 18.68 22.81 -2.46
N ALA A 496 18.73 22.35 -3.72
CA ALA A 496 17.95 21.23 -4.23
C ALA A 496 18.14 19.96 -3.38
N TYR A 497 19.40 19.59 -3.08
CA TYR A 497 19.72 18.44 -2.24
C TYR A 497 19.15 18.56 -0.81
N SER A 498 19.25 19.75 -0.20
CA SER A 498 18.72 20.00 1.15
C SER A 498 17.19 20.01 1.20
N HIS A 499 16.55 20.23 0.06
CA HIS A 499 15.09 20.23 -0.10
C HIS A 499 14.54 18.87 -0.58
N GLY A 500 15.40 17.85 -0.71
CA GLY A 500 14.99 16.50 -1.13
C GLY A 500 14.77 16.33 -2.64
N LEU A 501 15.11 17.33 -3.45
CA LEU A 501 15.02 17.30 -4.91
C LEU A 501 16.27 16.60 -5.49
N TYR A 502 16.38 15.29 -5.31
CA TYR A 502 17.61 14.55 -5.60
C TYR A 502 17.91 14.43 -7.10
N GLU A 503 16.90 14.36 -7.96
CA GLU A 503 17.07 14.37 -9.42
C GLU A 503 17.61 15.72 -9.93
N ASP A 504 16.98 16.83 -9.53
CA ASP A 504 17.43 18.17 -9.87
C ASP A 504 18.84 18.46 -9.32
N ALA A 505 19.10 18.04 -8.07
CA ALA A 505 20.42 18.14 -7.46
C ALA A 505 21.45 17.29 -8.21
N TYR A 506 21.09 16.09 -8.65
CA TYR A 506 21.96 15.23 -9.45
C TYR A 506 22.34 15.90 -10.77
N ALA A 507 21.36 16.42 -11.53
CA ALA A 507 21.61 17.10 -12.79
C ALA A 507 22.60 18.26 -12.61
N LEU A 508 22.37 19.10 -11.59
CA LEU A 508 23.25 20.23 -11.27
C LEU A 508 24.65 19.80 -10.80
N TYR A 509 24.76 18.74 -9.97
CA TYR A 509 26.06 18.22 -9.53
C TYR A 509 26.83 17.51 -10.64
N ALA A 510 26.13 16.82 -11.55
CA ALA A 510 26.73 16.14 -12.71
C ALA A 510 27.34 17.16 -13.69
N GLU A 511 26.66 18.27 -13.96
CA GLU A 511 27.17 19.37 -14.80
C GLU A 511 28.44 20.02 -14.21
N LEU A 512 28.57 20.02 -12.88
CA LEU A 512 29.70 20.64 -12.18
C LEU A 512 30.99 19.79 -12.21
N GLY A 513 30.89 18.48 -12.49
CA GLY A 513 32.02 17.55 -12.59
C GLY A 513 32.92 17.56 -11.35
N ASP A 514 34.22 17.82 -11.55
CA ASP A 514 35.24 17.83 -10.47
C ASP A 514 35.24 19.10 -9.61
N TYR A 515 34.24 19.97 -9.75
CA TYR A 515 34.15 21.17 -8.93
C TYR A 515 33.74 20.80 -7.49
N LYS A 516 34.65 21.02 -6.52
CA LYS A 516 34.48 20.63 -5.10
C LYS A 516 34.19 19.12 -4.97
N ASP A 517 33.14 18.75 -4.24
CA ASP A 517 32.66 17.40 -4.00
C ASP A 517 31.46 17.03 -4.89
N SER A 518 31.20 17.78 -5.98
CA SER A 518 30.02 17.58 -6.84
C SER A 518 29.92 16.16 -7.40
N ALA A 519 31.02 15.56 -7.85
CA ALA A 519 31.03 14.16 -8.31
C ALA A 519 30.63 13.15 -7.21
N GLN A 520 31.00 13.41 -5.96
CA GLN A 520 30.60 12.57 -4.81
C GLN A 520 29.14 12.83 -4.42
N MET A 521 28.70 14.08 -4.44
CA MET A 521 27.31 14.47 -4.17
C MET A 521 26.36 13.92 -5.23
N ALA A 522 26.73 13.92 -6.51
CA ALA A 522 25.94 13.30 -7.58
C ALA A 522 25.69 11.80 -7.31
N ARG A 523 26.72 11.05 -6.89
CA ARG A 523 26.56 9.64 -6.48
C ARG A 523 25.67 9.50 -5.25
N THR A 524 25.76 10.44 -4.31
CA THR A 524 24.93 10.46 -3.10
C THR A 524 23.46 10.73 -3.43
N CYS A 525 23.17 11.68 -4.33
CA CYS A 525 21.82 11.93 -4.85
C CYS A 525 21.24 10.68 -5.50
N MET A 526 22.01 10.01 -6.37
CA MET A 526 21.58 8.79 -7.04
C MET A 526 21.29 7.65 -6.06
N GLY A 527 22.12 7.48 -5.03
CA GLY A 527 21.86 6.50 -3.96
C GLY A 527 20.59 6.80 -3.16
N ARG A 528 20.30 8.08 -2.89
CA ARG A 528 19.06 8.49 -2.21
C ARG A 528 17.83 8.35 -3.10
N GLN A 529 17.95 8.66 -4.39
CA GLN A 529 16.86 8.47 -5.36
C GLN A 529 16.49 6.99 -5.45
N LYS A 530 17.47 6.10 -5.65
CA LYS A 530 17.25 4.64 -5.63
C LYS A 530 16.57 4.14 -4.34
N GLN A 531 16.85 4.77 -3.19
CA GLN A 531 16.19 4.43 -1.94
C GLN A 531 14.71 4.83 -1.91
N ILE A 532 14.40 6.00 -2.47
CA ILE A 532 13.02 6.49 -2.61
C ILE A 532 12.26 5.59 -3.56
N ASP A 533 12.84 5.27 -4.71
CA ASP A 533 12.23 4.42 -5.73
C ASP A 533 11.99 3.00 -5.18
N TYR A 534 12.97 2.45 -4.44
CA TYR A 534 12.82 1.16 -3.73
C TYR A 534 11.68 1.19 -2.71
N ASN A 535 11.59 2.22 -1.87
CA ASN A 535 10.53 2.32 -0.87
C ASN A 535 9.15 2.53 -1.51
N ALA A 536 9.06 3.27 -2.61
CA ALA A 536 7.84 3.43 -3.37
C ALA A 536 7.40 2.10 -4.01
N ALA A 537 8.35 1.36 -4.61
CA ALA A 537 8.09 0.04 -5.17
C ALA A 537 7.57 -0.94 -4.11
N LEU A 538 8.08 -0.90 -2.87
CA LEU A 538 7.55 -1.72 -1.78
C LEU A 538 6.07 -1.47 -1.48
N THR A 539 5.60 -0.22 -1.60
CA THR A 539 4.18 0.12 -1.39
C THR A 539 3.29 -0.28 -2.58
N GLU A 540 3.87 -0.49 -3.75
CA GLU A 540 3.16 -0.90 -4.95
C GLU A 540 3.12 -2.43 -5.13
N LEU A 541 3.80 -3.20 -4.26
CA LEU A 541 3.81 -4.67 -4.33
C LEU A 541 2.41 -5.29 -4.14
N ASP A 542 1.55 -4.65 -3.36
CA ASP A 542 0.19 -5.14 -3.11
C ASP A 542 -0.78 -4.83 -4.27
N ASP A 543 -0.41 -3.91 -5.17
CA ASP A 543 -1.18 -3.60 -6.38
C ASP A 543 -0.75 -4.53 -7.52
N MET A 544 -1.57 -5.54 -7.81
CA MET A 544 -1.30 -6.54 -8.86
C MET A 544 -1.04 -5.96 -10.25
N SER A 545 -1.61 -4.78 -10.56
CA SER A 545 -1.39 -4.12 -11.85
C SER A 545 -0.02 -3.45 -11.97
N ARG A 546 0.61 -3.13 -10.83
CA ARG A 546 1.93 -2.48 -10.75
C ARG A 546 3.03 -3.39 -10.25
N ARG A 547 2.67 -4.58 -9.76
CA ARG A 547 3.55 -5.54 -9.08
C ARG A 547 4.80 -5.89 -9.90
N ALA A 548 4.65 -6.16 -11.20
CA ALA A 548 5.78 -6.48 -12.07
C ALA A 548 6.81 -5.34 -12.13
N SER A 549 6.33 -4.10 -12.32
CA SER A 549 7.16 -2.88 -12.31
C SER A 549 7.87 -2.67 -10.97
N ALA A 550 7.15 -2.89 -9.88
CA ALA A 550 7.68 -2.75 -8.52
C ALA A 550 8.80 -3.77 -8.26
N ILE A 551 8.61 -5.04 -8.62
CA ILE A 551 9.63 -6.09 -8.48
C ILE A 551 10.86 -5.76 -9.34
N SER A 552 10.69 -5.34 -10.59
CA SER A 552 11.80 -4.92 -11.46
C SER A 552 12.60 -3.76 -10.83
N THR A 553 11.91 -2.78 -10.25
CA THR A 553 12.54 -1.65 -9.55
C THR A 553 13.34 -2.12 -8.32
N ILE A 554 12.79 -3.08 -7.57
CA ILE A 554 13.45 -3.72 -6.42
C ILE A 554 14.70 -4.50 -6.86
N MET A 555 14.63 -5.28 -7.94
CA MET A 555 15.77 -6.03 -8.48
C MET A 555 16.91 -5.11 -8.94
N GLY A 556 16.60 -3.93 -9.49
CA GLY A 556 17.58 -2.92 -9.90
C GLY A 556 18.28 -2.18 -8.74
N ALA A 557 17.86 -2.40 -7.49
CA ALA A 557 18.36 -1.73 -6.29
C ALA A 557 19.57 -2.45 -5.65
N GLU A 558 20.58 -2.83 -6.45
CA GLU A 558 21.80 -3.59 -6.08
C GLU A 558 22.60 -3.06 -4.86
N GLY A 559 22.28 -1.89 -4.31
CA GLY A 559 22.89 -1.33 -3.10
C GLY A 559 22.30 -1.82 -1.77
N TYR A 560 21.16 -2.53 -1.79
CA TYR A 560 20.38 -2.98 -0.62
C TYR A 560 20.28 -4.52 -0.51
N VAL A 561 21.34 -5.22 -0.97
CA VAL A 561 21.36 -6.65 -1.33
C VAL A 561 20.70 -7.61 -0.33
N GLN A 562 20.97 -7.49 0.98
CA GLN A 562 20.52 -8.51 1.95
C GLN A 562 19.02 -8.47 2.27
N GLU A 563 18.39 -7.29 2.30
CA GLU A 563 16.94 -7.15 2.55
C GLU A 563 16.15 -7.43 1.26
N VAL A 564 16.73 -7.09 0.12
CA VAL A 564 16.15 -7.32 -1.21
C VAL A 564 16.11 -8.81 -1.57
N GLU A 565 17.19 -9.56 -1.33
CA GLU A 565 17.26 -10.99 -1.67
C GLU A 565 16.17 -11.83 -0.97
N ALA A 566 16.02 -11.67 0.35
CA ALA A 566 15.01 -12.41 1.11
C ALA A 566 13.58 -12.06 0.65
N LYS A 567 13.33 -10.79 0.31
CA LYS A 567 12.02 -10.35 -0.16
C LYS A 567 11.71 -10.87 -1.56
N LEU A 568 12.70 -10.89 -2.46
CA LEU A 568 12.54 -11.45 -3.80
C LEU A 568 12.29 -12.96 -3.75
N GLU A 569 12.91 -13.69 -2.82
CA GLU A 569 12.64 -15.12 -2.62
C GLU A 569 11.21 -15.38 -2.14
N GLU A 570 10.69 -14.55 -1.22
CA GLU A 570 9.29 -14.61 -0.77
C GLU A 570 8.31 -14.34 -1.91
N ILE A 571 8.54 -13.26 -2.67
CA ILE A 571 7.70 -12.86 -3.82
C ILE A 571 7.72 -13.96 -4.89
N HIS A 572 8.90 -14.52 -5.18
CA HIS A 572 9.03 -15.61 -6.14
C HIS A 572 8.19 -16.83 -5.71
N ALA A 573 8.30 -17.24 -4.45
CA ALA A 573 7.53 -18.35 -3.92
C ALA A 573 6.00 -18.12 -3.99
N GLU A 574 5.57 -16.88 -3.76
CA GLU A 574 4.17 -16.47 -3.92
C GLU A 574 3.70 -16.60 -5.38
N GLY A 575 4.51 -16.15 -6.34
CA GLY A 575 4.23 -16.32 -7.77
C GLY A 575 4.10 -17.79 -8.18
N VAL A 576 4.96 -18.65 -7.64
CA VAL A 576 4.87 -20.11 -7.82
C VAL A 576 3.60 -20.68 -7.21
N GLN A 577 3.17 -20.18 -6.05
CA GLN A 577 1.91 -20.59 -5.42
C GLN A 577 0.70 -20.20 -6.27
N TYR A 578 0.63 -18.96 -6.78
CA TYR A 578 -0.44 -18.55 -7.70
C TYR A 578 -0.53 -19.45 -8.92
N LEU A 579 0.62 -19.85 -9.47
CA LEU A 579 0.67 -20.76 -10.61
C LEU A 579 0.08 -22.15 -10.26
N GLN A 580 0.36 -22.66 -9.06
CA GLN A 580 -0.18 -23.93 -8.57
C GLN A 580 -1.69 -23.86 -8.29
N GLU A 581 -2.18 -22.70 -7.88
CA GLU A 581 -3.61 -22.44 -7.65
C GLU A 581 -4.40 -22.17 -8.96
N GLY A 582 -3.71 -22.10 -10.11
CA GLY A 582 -4.34 -21.79 -11.40
C GLY A 582 -4.67 -20.30 -11.62
N LYS A 583 -4.25 -19.44 -10.68
CA LYS A 583 -4.32 -17.97 -10.70
C LYS A 583 -3.26 -17.41 -11.64
N LEU A 584 -3.48 -17.63 -12.93
CA LEU A 584 -2.48 -17.38 -13.97
C LEU A 584 -2.10 -15.91 -14.08
N TYR A 585 -3.03 -15.00 -13.84
CA TYR A 585 -2.77 -13.56 -13.89
C TYR A 585 -1.79 -13.15 -12.78
N GLU A 586 -2.07 -13.58 -11.56
CA GLU A 586 -1.27 -13.26 -10.39
C GLU A 586 0.10 -13.93 -10.47
N ALA A 587 0.15 -15.16 -10.97
CA ALA A 587 1.39 -15.85 -11.28
C ALA A 587 2.23 -15.08 -12.30
N TRP A 588 1.64 -14.66 -13.41
CA TRP A 588 2.33 -13.92 -14.46
C TRP A 588 2.93 -12.61 -13.95
N ASN A 589 2.14 -11.78 -13.26
CA ASN A 589 2.61 -10.45 -12.79
C ASN A 589 3.62 -10.52 -11.66
N THR A 590 3.71 -11.67 -10.99
CA THR A 590 4.70 -11.92 -9.95
C THR A 590 5.98 -12.52 -10.52
N LEU A 591 5.89 -13.40 -11.53
CA LEU A 591 7.02 -14.14 -12.07
C LEU A 591 7.71 -13.49 -13.28
N GLU A 592 7.00 -12.65 -14.04
CA GLU A 592 7.53 -11.97 -15.25
C GLU A 592 8.85 -11.24 -15.03
N PRO A 593 9.05 -10.50 -13.92
CA PRO A 593 10.30 -9.77 -13.68
C PRO A 593 11.54 -10.67 -13.50
N PHE A 594 11.35 -11.95 -13.16
CA PHE A 594 12.43 -12.93 -13.05
C PHE A 594 12.91 -13.45 -14.42
N GLY A 595 12.17 -13.14 -15.48
CA GLY A 595 12.52 -13.44 -16.86
C GLY A 595 12.46 -14.92 -17.22
N THR A 596 12.77 -15.23 -18.48
CA THR A 596 12.69 -16.59 -19.05
C THR A 596 13.78 -17.55 -18.57
N SER A 597 14.76 -17.05 -17.81
CA SER A 597 15.67 -17.92 -17.07
C SER A 597 14.98 -18.65 -15.91
N ASP A 598 13.82 -18.16 -15.48
CA ASP A 598 13.01 -18.78 -14.45
C ASP A 598 12.07 -19.86 -15.03
N PRO A 599 12.18 -21.12 -14.58
CA PRO A 599 11.35 -22.21 -15.12
C PRO A 599 9.86 -22.03 -14.83
N TYR A 600 9.47 -21.37 -13.74
CA TYR A 600 8.08 -21.12 -13.39
C TYR A 600 7.48 -20.00 -14.23
N MET A 601 8.26 -18.97 -14.57
CA MET A 601 7.83 -17.95 -15.53
C MET A 601 7.59 -18.57 -16.91
N VAL A 602 8.53 -19.39 -17.40
CA VAL A 602 8.37 -20.12 -18.68
C VAL A 602 7.14 -21.02 -18.65
N LYS A 603 6.85 -21.68 -17.53
CA LYS A 603 5.65 -22.50 -17.36
C LYS A 603 4.36 -21.66 -17.40
N ALA A 604 4.31 -20.54 -16.68
CA ALA A 604 3.17 -19.61 -16.71
C ALA A 604 2.92 -19.11 -18.15
N TRP A 605 3.99 -18.77 -18.86
CA TRP A 605 3.93 -18.33 -20.25
C TRP A 605 3.34 -19.38 -21.19
N ARG A 606 3.81 -20.62 -21.13
CA ARG A 606 3.29 -21.73 -21.93
C ARG A 606 1.81 -22.00 -21.65
N ILE A 607 1.38 -21.90 -20.39
CA ILE A 607 -0.04 -22.06 -20.01
C ILE A 607 -0.88 -20.92 -20.59
N ALA A 608 -0.43 -19.67 -20.51
CA ALA A 608 -1.12 -18.52 -21.09
C ALA A 608 -1.33 -18.67 -22.60
N PHE A 609 -0.30 -19.09 -23.34
CA PHE A 609 -0.40 -19.42 -24.76
C PHE A 609 -1.40 -20.56 -25.01
N GLY A 610 -1.34 -21.62 -24.19
CA GLY A 610 -2.24 -22.76 -24.29
C GLY A 610 -3.71 -22.44 -24.01
N ARG A 611 -4.00 -21.36 -23.25
CA ARG A 611 -5.38 -20.93 -22.95
C ARG A 611 -6.08 -20.23 -24.11
N SER A 612 -5.40 -19.98 -25.24
CA SER A 612 -5.99 -19.29 -26.39
C SER A 612 -6.58 -17.93 -26.00
N LEU A 613 -5.76 -17.10 -25.35
CA LEU A 613 -6.11 -15.71 -25.01
C LEU A 613 -6.02 -14.77 -26.23
N LEU A 614 -5.33 -15.20 -27.29
CA LEU A 614 -5.35 -14.61 -28.61
C LEU A 614 -5.66 -15.70 -29.62
N SER A 615 -6.47 -15.37 -30.61
CA SER A 615 -6.65 -16.23 -31.78
C SER A 615 -6.88 -15.39 -33.03
N GLY A 616 -6.42 -15.89 -34.17
CA GLY A 616 -6.87 -15.42 -35.48
C GLY A 616 -7.13 -16.60 -36.42
N GLY A 617 -7.88 -16.30 -37.47
CA GLY A 617 -8.32 -17.28 -38.45
C GLY A 617 -9.02 -16.59 -39.61
N GLY A 618 -8.58 -16.89 -40.84
CA GLY A 618 -8.98 -16.11 -42.01
C GLY A 618 -8.69 -14.62 -41.82
N GLU A 619 -9.73 -13.77 -41.90
CA GLU A 619 -9.65 -12.32 -41.67
C GLU A 619 -10.05 -11.89 -40.24
N ASN A 620 -10.24 -12.85 -39.32
CA ASN A 620 -10.70 -12.58 -37.97
C ASN A 620 -9.55 -12.60 -36.95
N VAL A 621 -9.64 -11.74 -35.93
CA VAL A 621 -8.71 -11.67 -34.79
C VAL A 621 -9.50 -11.38 -33.52
N ALA A 622 -9.15 -12.02 -32.41
CA ALA A 622 -9.77 -11.78 -31.10
C ALA A 622 -8.76 -11.97 -29.99
N ALA A 623 -8.83 -11.09 -29.00
CA ALA A 623 -7.99 -11.09 -27.82
C ALA A 623 -8.85 -10.99 -26.57
N VAL A 624 -8.49 -11.76 -25.56
CA VAL A 624 -9.05 -11.69 -24.21
C VAL A 624 -8.06 -10.93 -23.35
N ALA A 625 -8.48 -9.76 -22.89
CA ALA A 625 -7.75 -8.98 -21.91
C ALA A 625 -7.80 -9.66 -20.53
N GLN A 626 -6.93 -9.18 -19.67
CA GLN A 626 -6.68 -9.75 -18.36
C GLN A 626 -7.89 -9.72 -17.40
N ASP A 627 -8.72 -8.68 -17.49
CA ASP A 627 -9.99 -8.54 -16.75
C ASP A 627 -11.12 -9.40 -17.37
N GLY A 628 -10.79 -10.21 -18.37
CA GLY A 628 -11.71 -11.01 -19.14
C GLY A 628 -12.38 -10.24 -20.27
N THR A 629 -12.07 -8.96 -20.50
CA THR A 629 -12.64 -8.18 -21.61
C THR A 629 -12.26 -8.80 -22.95
N LEU A 630 -13.26 -9.15 -23.76
CA LEU A 630 -13.06 -9.72 -25.09
C LEU A 630 -13.17 -8.61 -26.15
N THR A 631 -12.09 -8.45 -26.90
CA THR A 631 -12.04 -7.53 -28.04
C THR A 631 -11.80 -8.33 -29.31
N ASN A 632 -12.59 -8.08 -30.36
CA ASN A 632 -12.46 -8.79 -31.62
C ASN A 632 -12.64 -7.89 -32.83
N TYR A 633 -12.00 -8.30 -33.92
CA TYR A 633 -12.15 -7.79 -35.27
C TYR A 633 -12.53 -8.94 -36.20
N GLY A 634 -13.49 -8.71 -37.09
CA GLY A 634 -13.96 -9.70 -38.05
C GLY A 634 -15.47 -9.90 -38.02
N THR A 635 -15.90 -11.06 -38.48
CA THR A 635 -17.29 -11.34 -38.89
C THR A 635 -18.17 -11.93 -37.78
N PHE A 636 -17.58 -12.38 -36.67
CA PHE A 636 -18.31 -13.07 -35.61
C PHE A 636 -18.80 -12.13 -34.48
N PRO A 637 -20.08 -12.23 -34.09
CA PRO A 637 -20.62 -11.49 -32.95
C PRO A 637 -20.50 -12.33 -31.66
N PHE A 638 -19.46 -12.11 -30.86
CA PHE A 638 -19.33 -12.77 -29.55
C PHE A 638 -20.37 -12.25 -28.54
N GLU A 639 -20.84 -13.15 -27.67
CA GLU A 639 -21.84 -12.88 -26.63
C GLU A 639 -21.21 -12.26 -25.39
N GLY A 640 -21.62 -11.04 -25.04
CA GLY A 640 -20.99 -10.30 -23.94
C GLY A 640 -19.54 -9.97 -24.30
N ARG A 641 -19.08 -8.75 -24.03
CA ARG A 641 -17.69 -8.38 -24.33
C ARG A 641 -16.72 -8.96 -23.30
N SER A 642 -16.92 -10.22 -22.90
CA SER A 642 -16.11 -10.89 -21.89
C SER A 642 -15.99 -12.40 -22.13
N ALA A 643 -14.79 -12.95 -21.96
CA ALA A 643 -14.48 -14.37 -22.12
C ALA A 643 -13.26 -14.78 -21.30
N LEU A 644 -13.10 -16.09 -21.03
CA LEU A 644 -11.87 -16.69 -20.47
C LEU A 644 -10.91 -17.17 -21.56
N SER A 645 -11.44 -17.48 -22.75
CA SER A 645 -10.68 -18.06 -23.87
C SER A 645 -11.45 -17.86 -25.17
N VAL A 646 -10.74 -17.69 -26.28
CA VAL A 646 -11.30 -17.50 -27.62
C VAL A 646 -10.50 -18.25 -28.68
N SER A 647 -11.15 -18.86 -29.65
CA SER A 647 -10.49 -19.54 -30.76
C SER A 647 -11.25 -19.37 -32.07
N PHE A 648 -10.51 -19.19 -33.16
CA PHE A 648 -11.00 -19.29 -34.54
C PHE A 648 -10.45 -20.55 -35.21
N SER A 649 -11.17 -21.04 -36.21
CA SER A 649 -10.63 -22.01 -37.16
C SER A 649 -9.69 -21.33 -38.15
N ASP A 650 -8.73 -22.08 -38.71
CA ASP A 650 -7.78 -21.56 -39.69
C ASP A 650 -8.45 -20.89 -40.91
N SER A 651 -9.60 -21.40 -41.36
CA SER A 651 -10.33 -20.79 -42.47
C SER A 651 -11.04 -19.48 -42.09
N GLY A 652 -11.20 -19.20 -40.80
CA GLY A 652 -12.01 -18.10 -40.28
C GLY A 652 -13.52 -18.32 -40.40
N SER A 653 -13.98 -19.55 -40.68
CA SER A 653 -15.41 -19.87 -40.84
C SER A 653 -16.10 -20.36 -39.55
N SER A 654 -15.33 -20.53 -38.48
CA SER A 654 -15.81 -21.01 -37.19
C SER A 654 -15.11 -20.28 -36.05
N ALA A 655 -15.83 -20.12 -34.94
CA ALA A 655 -15.28 -19.54 -33.72
C ALA A 655 -15.84 -20.25 -32.48
N GLY A 656 -15.12 -20.19 -31.38
CA GLY A 656 -15.57 -20.65 -30.07
C GLY A 656 -15.05 -19.73 -28.98
N ALA A 657 -15.81 -19.61 -27.90
CA ALA A 657 -15.40 -18.86 -26.72
C ALA A 657 -15.86 -19.55 -25.44
N VAL A 658 -15.09 -19.33 -24.38
CA VAL A 658 -15.43 -19.72 -23.01
C VAL A 658 -15.90 -18.48 -22.27
N ARG A 659 -17.09 -18.53 -21.67
CA ARG A 659 -17.65 -17.46 -20.83
C ARG A 659 -16.94 -17.41 -19.48
N LEU A 660 -17.11 -16.30 -18.75
CA LEU A 660 -16.56 -16.14 -17.40
C LEU A 660 -17.09 -17.16 -16.39
N ASP A 661 -18.26 -17.76 -16.63
CA ASP A 661 -18.82 -18.83 -15.80
C ASP A 661 -18.26 -20.24 -16.13
N GLY A 662 -17.29 -20.32 -17.05
CA GLY A 662 -16.67 -21.58 -17.47
C GLY A 662 -17.50 -22.41 -18.46
N THR A 663 -18.61 -21.87 -18.99
CA THR A 663 -19.36 -22.52 -20.08
C THR A 663 -18.87 -22.09 -21.46
N ALA A 664 -19.05 -22.92 -22.48
CA ALA A 664 -18.65 -22.58 -23.86
C ALA A 664 -19.83 -22.30 -24.78
N TYR A 665 -19.55 -21.56 -25.86
CA TYR A 665 -20.41 -21.48 -27.03
C TYR A 665 -19.59 -21.45 -28.32
N LEU A 666 -20.24 -21.89 -29.39
CA LEU A 666 -19.65 -22.02 -30.71
C LEU A 666 -20.43 -21.20 -31.73
N LEU A 667 -19.72 -20.65 -32.71
CA LEU A 667 -20.22 -19.80 -33.78
C LEU A 667 -19.76 -20.35 -35.14
N GLY A 668 -20.47 -19.94 -36.20
CA GLY A 668 -20.15 -20.37 -37.57
C GLY A 668 -20.56 -21.80 -37.87
N ASN A 669 -19.76 -22.51 -38.67
CA ASN A 669 -20.09 -23.84 -39.19
C ASN A 669 -20.30 -24.90 -38.09
N ILE A 670 -19.65 -24.73 -36.95
CA ILE A 670 -19.70 -25.65 -35.81
C ILE A 670 -20.74 -25.29 -34.74
N SER A 671 -21.55 -24.25 -34.94
CA SER A 671 -22.55 -23.78 -33.96
C SER A 671 -23.56 -24.87 -33.53
N GLY A 672 -23.76 -25.91 -34.34
CA GLY A 672 -24.62 -27.05 -34.04
C GLY A 672 -23.97 -28.16 -33.20
N LEU A 673 -22.67 -28.09 -32.89
CA LEU A 673 -22.00 -29.12 -32.09
C LEU A 673 -22.41 -29.01 -30.60
N PRO A 674 -22.64 -30.15 -29.92
CA PRO A 674 -23.12 -30.14 -28.54
C PRO A 674 -21.99 -29.79 -27.55
N VAL A 675 -22.05 -28.58 -26.99
CA VAL A 675 -21.15 -28.11 -25.90
C VAL A 675 -21.89 -27.64 -24.65
N SER A 676 -23.22 -27.75 -24.62
CA SER A 676 -24.06 -27.22 -23.52
C SER A 676 -23.87 -27.93 -22.18
N GLY A 677 -23.25 -29.11 -22.16
CA GLY A 677 -22.89 -29.84 -20.95
C GLY A 677 -21.48 -29.58 -20.46
N TRP A 678 -20.71 -28.71 -21.14
CA TRP A 678 -19.36 -28.35 -20.71
C TRP A 678 -19.42 -27.21 -19.70
N SER A 679 -18.68 -27.38 -18.61
CA SER A 679 -18.57 -26.43 -17.50
C SER A 679 -17.14 -26.43 -16.99
N ASP A 680 -16.77 -25.42 -16.21
CA ASP A 680 -15.43 -25.30 -15.62
C ASP A 680 -14.31 -25.26 -16.68
N LEU A 681 -14.63 -24.79 -17.89
CA LEU A 681 -13.65 -24.63 -18.96
C LEU A 681 -12.75 -23.42 -18.70
N VAL A 682 -11.47 -23.57 -19.04
CA VAL A 682 -10.46 -22.51 -19.01
C VAL A 682 -9.82 -22.25 -20.37
N ALA A 683 -10.03 -23.15 -21.34
CA ALA A 683 -9.52 -23.01 -22.69
C ALA A 683 -10.41 -23.72 -23.72
N ILE A 684 -10.48 -23.18 -24.94
CA ILE A 684 -11.17 -23.79 -26.08
C ILE A 684 -10.35 -23.64 -27.36
N LYS A 685 -10.36 -24.67 -28.21
CA LYS A 685 -9.85 -24.62 -29.59
C LYS A 685 -10.88 -25.18 -30.56
N VAL A 686 -10.96 -24.59 -31.75
CA VAL A 686 -11.96 -24.95 -32.76
C VAL A 686 -11.37 -25.11 -34.17
N SER A 687 -11.97 -26.00 -34.95
CA SER A 687 -11.82 -26.07 -36.42
C SER A 687 -13.17 -25.91 -37.08
N ASP A 688 -13.25 -26.08 -38.40
CA ASP A 688 -14.52 -25.98 -39.14
C ASP A 688 -15.49 -27.15 -38.94
N SER A 689 -15.06 -28.20 -38.24
CA SER A 689 -15.89 -29.38 -38.00
C SER A 689 -15.76 -29.95 -36.60
N PHE A 690 -14.92 -29.37 -35.74
CA PHE A 690 -14.58 -29.91 -34.44
C PHE A 690 -14.31 -28.82 -33.41
N ALA A 691 -14.51 -29.15 -32.14
CA ALA A 691 -14.18 -28.28 -31.01
C ALA A 691 -13.73 -29.12 -29.82
N ALA A 692 -12.79 -28.60 -29.05
CA ALA A 692 -12.35 -29.20 -27.80
C ALA A 692 -12.13 -28.14 -26.73
N GLY A 693 -12.41 -28.50 -25.48
CA GLY A 693 -12.31 -27.62 -24.33
C GLY A 693 -11.59 -28.28 -23.17
N LEU A 694 -10.71 -27.53 -22.51
CA LEU A 694 -9.97 -27.96 -21.33
C LEU A 694 -10.56 -27.32 -20.08
N THR A 695 -10.76 -28.14 -19.04
CA THR A 695 -11.24 -27.68 -17.73
C THR A 695 -10.10 -27.24 -16.80
N SER A 696 -10.43 -26.49 -15.76
CA SER A 696 -9.45 -26.08 -14.73
C SER A 696 -8.83 -27.28 -14.01
N GLY A 697 -9.59 -28.37 -13.85
CA GLY A 697 -9.13 -29.64 -13.27
C GLY A 697 -8.29 -30.53 -14.19
N GLY A 698 -8.05 -30.13 -15.45
CA GLY A 698 -7.23 -30.88 -16.40
C GLY A 698 -7.97 -31.95 -17.21
N ASP A 699 -9.30 -31.97 -17.18
CA ASP A 699 -10.10 -32.80 -18.10
C ASP A 699 -10.28 -32.12 -19.45
N LEU A 700 -9.94 -32.84 -20.52
CA LEU A 700 -10.08 -32.41 -21.92
C LEU A 700 -11.31 -33.07 -22.56
N TYR A 701 -12.25 -32.23 -22.99
CA TYR A 701 -13.47 -32.63 -23.67
C TYR A 701 -13.38 -32.35 -25.17
N ALA A 702 -13.98 -33.21 -25.97
CA ALA A 702 -14.11 -33.03 -27.41
C ALA A 702 -15.56 -33.20 -27.86
N ALA A 703 -16.01 -32.31 -28.76
CA ALA A 703 -17.39 -32.24 -29.18
C ALA A 703 -17.83 -33.55 -29.84
N GLY A 704 -18.91 -34.15 -29.32
CA GLY A 704 -19.41 -35.46 -29.78
C GLY A 704 -18.68 -36.69 -29.22
N ALA A 705 -17.48 -36.54 -28.65
CA ALA A 705 -16.72 -37.64 -28.04
C ALA A 705 -16.77 -37.64 -26.49
N GLY A 706 -17.04 -36.48 -25.86
CA GLY A 706 -17.02 -36.35 -24.40
C GLY A 706 -15.60 -36.20 -23.87
N LEU A 707 -15.33 -36.77 -22.69
CA LEU A 707 -13.99 -36.75 -22.08
C LEU A 707 -13.03 -37.63 -22.88
N VAL A 708 -11.92 -37.06 -23.35
CA VAL A 708 -10.91 -37.76 -24.18
C VAL A 708 -9.56 -37.94 -23.49
N ALA A 709 -9.21 -37.06 -22.56
CA ALA A 709 -8.02 -37.16 -21.72
C ALA A 709 -8.24 -36.43 -20.39
N SER A 710 -7.51 -36.86 -19.36
CA SER A 710 -7.43 -36.21 -18.05
C SER A 710 -5.98 -35.86 -17.73
N ASP A 711 -5.77 -35.09 -16.66
CA ASP A 711 -4.48 -34.58 -16.22
C ASP A 711 -3.78 -33.72 -17.29
N VAL A 712 -4.54 -33.07 -18.17
CA VAL A 712 -4.04 -32.25 -19.28
C VAL A 712 -3.67 -30.85 -18.79
N VAL A 713 -2.51 -30.35 -19.21
CA VAL A 713 -2.02 -28.99 -18.90
C VAL A 713 -2.03 -28.05 -20.10
N GLN A 714 -1.91 -28.58 -21.31
CA GLN A 714 -1.99 -27.85 -22.56
C GLN A 714 -2.46 -28.79 -23.67
N PHE A 715 -3.21 -28.25 -24.64
CA PHE A 715 -3.65 -29.01 -25.81
C PHE A 715 -3.67 -28.15 -27.07
N ASP A 716 -3.68 -28.84 -28.20
CA ASP A 716 -3.80 -28.26 -29.52
C ASP A 716 -4.74 -29.08 -30.42
N LEU A 717 -5.30 -28.42 -31.44
CA LEU A 717 -6.30 -28.98 -32.33
C LEU A 717 -5.98 -28.58 -33.77
N ASP A 718 -5.92 -29.56 -34.66
CA ASP A 718 -5.82 -29.36 -36.11
C ASP A 718 -6.82 -30.29 -36.80
N GLY A 719 -7.73 -29.70 -37.59
CA GLY A 719 -8.87 -30.42 -38.17
C GLY A 719 -9.72 -31.13 -37.11
N ASN A 720 -9.73 -32.45 -37.13
CA ASN A 720 -10.43 -33.31 -36.16
C ASN A 720 -9.46 -34.08 -35.24
N TYR A 721 -8.18 -33.71 -35.24
CA TYR A 721 -7.15 -34.31 -34.42
C TYR A 721 -6.81 -33.44 -33.21
N LEU A 722 -6.36 -34.09 -32.15
CA LEU A 722 -6.00 -33.49 -30.88
C LEU A 722 -4.62 -33.97 -30.46
N ALA A 723 -3.82 -33.04 -29.96
CA ALA A 723 -2.61 -33.33 -29.20
C ALA A 723 -2.71 -32.65 -27.84
N ALA A 724 -2.25 -33.29 -26.78
CA ALA A 724 -2.30 -32.75 -25.43
C ALA A 724 -1.09 -33.20 -24.62
N VAL A 725 -0.59 -32.31 -23.78
CA VAL A 725 0.43 -32.59 -22.77
C VAL A 725 -0.26 -32.89 -21.45
N ARG A 726 0.11 -34.00 -20.81
CA ARG A 726 -0.31 -34.32 -19.45
C ARG A 726 0.64 -33.74 -18.42
N SER A 727 0.18 -33.63 -17.18
CA SER A 727 0.94 -33.12 -16.04
C SER A 727 2.21 -33.92 -15.72
N ASP A 728 2.32 -35.16 -16.19
CA ASP A 728 3.51 -36.00 -16.10
C ASP A 728 4.51 -35.81 -17.26
N GLY A 729 4.21 -34.91 -18.20
CA GLY A 729 5.01 -34.62 -19.38
C GLY A 729 4.85 -35.63 -20.52
N SER A 730 3.85 -36.51 -20.46
CA SER A 730 3.49 -37.41 -21.57
C SER A 730 2.57 -36.73 -22.59
N VAL A 731 2.62 -37.18 -23.84
CA VAL A 731 1.78 -36.65 -24.93
C VAL A 731 0.65 -37.62 -25.27
N TYR A 732 -0.57 -37.11 -25.25
CA TYR A 732 -1.75 -37.75 -25.84
C TYR A 732 -1.96 -37.19 -27.25
N CYS A 733 -2.00 -38.05 -28.27
CA CYS A 733 -2.23 -37.63 -29.66
C CYS A 733 -3.25 -38.55 -30.31
N THR A 734 -4.25 -37.98 -30.99
CA THR A 734 -5.24 -38.74 -31.75
C THR A 734 -4.93 -38.81 -33.24
N ASN A 735 -3.96 -38.05 -33.74
CA ASN A 735 -3.53 -38.11 -35.14
C ASN A 735 -2.73 -39.40 -35.38
N PRO A 736 -3.23 -40.34 -36.22
CA PRO A 736 -2.54 -41.59 -36.49
C PRO A 736 -1.28 -41.41 -37.36
N ALA A 737 -1.15 -40.30 -38.09
CA ALA A 737 0.01 -39.99 -38.91
C ALA A 737 1.18 -39.45 -38.05
N ALA A 738 0.87 -38.74 -36.97
CA ALA A 738 1.84 -38.21 -36.02
C ALA A 738 2.10 -39.22 -34.88
N ALA A 739 2.97 -40.20 -35.12
CA ALA A 739 3.37 -41.15 -34.09
C ALA A 739 4.15 -40.43 -32.97
N VAL A 740 3.70 -40.51 -31.71
CA VAL A 740 4.46 -40.03 -30.56
C VAL A 740 5.63 -40.99 -30.29
N PRO A 741 6.89 -40.56 -30.48
CA PRO A 741 8.05 -41.42 -30.21
C PRO A 741 8.12 -41.81 -28.72
N GLY A 742 8.44 -43.08 -28.44
CA GLY A 742 8.42 -43.63 -27.08
C GLY A 742 9.54 -43.13 -26.17
N ASP A 743 10.50 -42.37 -26.70
CA ASP A 743 11.61 -41.74 -25.99
C ASP A 743 11.33 -40.29 -25.59
N TRP A 744 10.17 -39.73 -25.99
CA TRP A 744 9.76 -38.39 -25.56
C TRP A 744 9.38 -38.39 -24.07
N SER A 745 9.93 -37.43 -23.34
CA SER A 745 9.67 -37.23 -21.91
C SER A 745 9.89 -35.77 -21.52
N GLY A 746 9.26 -35.34 -20.42
CA GLY A 746 9.37 -33.95 -19.94
C GLY A 746 8.81 -32.93 -20.93
N ILE A 747 7.76 -33.30 -21.67
CA ILE A 747 7.11 -32.40 -22.63
C ILE A 747 6.27 -31.38 -21.87
N ALA A 748 6.41 -30.11 -22.23
CA ALA A 748 5.69 -28.99 -21.61
C ALA A 748 4.68 -28.33 -22.57
N TYR A 749 4.86 -28.51 -23.88
CA TYR A 749 3.99 -27.89 -24.89
C TYR A 749 3.96 -28.74 -26.17
N VAL A 750 2.82 -28.84 -26.84
CA VAL A 750 2.67 -29.50 -28.15
C VAL A 750 1.86 -28.66 -29.13
N ALA A 751 2.16 -28.81 -30.41
CA ALA A 751 1.36 -28.26 -31.51
C ALA A 751 1.22 -29.28 -32.64
N LEU A 752 0.02 -29.36 -33.22
CA LEU A 752 -0.25 -30.13 -34.43
C LEU A 752 0.04 -29.27 -35.65
N VAL A 753 0.69 -29.88 -36.65
CA VAL A 753 1.07 -29.19 -37.91
C VAL A 753 0.77 -30.12 -39.08
N GLY A 754 -0.47 -30.07 -39.59
CA GLY A 754 -0.94 -30.99 -40.62
C GLY A 754 -0.85 -32.45 -40.15
N ASP A 755 -0.05 -33.26 -40.86
CA ASP A 755 0.19 -34.67 -40.50
C ASP A 755 1.31 -34.86 -39.45
N GLY A 756 1.93 -33.78 -38.98
CA GLY A 756 3.05 -33.78 -38.04
C GLY A 756 2.71 -33.28 -36.63
N LEU A 757 3.65 -33.48 -35.72
CA LEU A 757 3.58 -33.07 -34.31
C LEU A 757 4.90 -32.44 -33.88
N LEU A 758 4.80 -31.25 -33.30
CA LEU A 758 5.91 -30.56 -32.64
C LEU A 758 5.69 -30.63 -31.13
N ALA A 759 6.76 -30.87 -30.38
CA ALA A 759 6.75 -30.89 -28.93
C ALA A 759 7.93 -30.10 -28.38
N VAL A 760 7.69 -29.34 -27.32
CA VAL A 760 8.70 -28.57 -26.61
C VAL A 760 8.82 -29.12 -25.21
N THR A 761 10.03 -29.48 -24.82
CA THR A 761 10.36 -29.95 -23.47
C THR A 761 10.42 -28.80 -22.46
N GLU A 762 10.43 -29.13 -21.16
CA GLU A 762 10.55 -28.12 -20.10
C GLU A 762 11.76 -27.19 -20.29
N ASP A 763 12.91 -27.70 -20.71
CA ASP A 763 14.14 -26.95 -20.94
C ASP A 763 14.22 -26.20 -22.28
N GLY A 764 13.18 -26.31 -23.12
CA GLY A 764 13.09 -25.64 -24.41
C GLY A 764 13.77 -26.38 -25.55
N THR A 765 14.03 -27.68 -25.43
CA THR A 765 14.38 -28.54 -26.58
C THR A 765 13.13 -28.81 -27.44
N LEU A 766 13.25 -28.60 -28.75
CA LEU A 766 12.20 -28.87 -29.74
C LEU A 766 12.35 -30.29 -30.31
N LEU A 767 11.27 -31.05 -30.27
CA LEU A 767 11.15 -32.40 -30.80
C LEU A 767 10.10 -32.41 -31.92
N GLN A 768 10.36 -33.17 -32.98
CA GLN A 768 9.52 -33.19 -34.18
C GLN A 768 9.21 -34.64 -34.56
N SER A 769 7.96 -34.93 -34.91
CA SER A 769 7.52 -36.24 -35.41
C SER A 769 6.59 -36.08 -36.61
N GLY A 770 6.81 -36.85 -37.67
CA GLY A 770 6.00 -36.76 -38.90
C GLY A 770 6.26 -35.52 -39.76
N CYS A 771 7.10 -34.59 -39.31
CA CYS A 771 7.41 -33.33 -40.00
C CYS A 771 8.87 -32.89 -39.77
N ALA A 772 9.40 -32.03 -40.65
CA ALA A 772 10.72 -31.40 -40.51
C ALA A 772 10.74 -30.03 -41.19
N TYR A 773 10.85 -28.95 -40.40
CA TYR A 773 10.70 -27.57 -40.89
C TYR A 773 11.95 -26.69 -40.76
N GLY A 774 13.10 -27.26 -40.37
CA GLY A 774 14.35 -26.50 -40.25
C GLY A 774 14.36 -25.47 -39.10
N LEU A 775 13.52 -25.68 -38.09
CA LEU A 775 13.50 -24.89 -36.85
C LEU A 775 14.70 -25.22 -35.96
N PRO A 776 15.14 -24.29 -35.08
CA PRO A 776 16.17 -24.57 -34.09
C PRO A 776 15.71 -25.63 -33.09
N ASP A 777 16.63 -26.50 -32.70
CA ASP A 777 16.34 -27.65 -31.83
C ASP A 777 16.34 -27.30 -30.33
N SER A 778 16.73 -26.08 -29.96
CA SER A 778 16.90 -25.66 -28.55
C SER A 778 16.59 -24.17 -28.35
N GLY A 779 16.32 -23.79 -27.10
CA GLY A 779 15.97 -22.40 -26.76
C GLY A 779 14.54 -22.05 -27.15
N VAL A 780 13.67 -23.04 -27.32
CA VAL A 780 12.30 -22.88 -27.78
C VAL A 780 11.35 -22.69 -26.59
N GLY A 781 10.60 -21.60 -26.61
CA GLY A 781 9.55 -21.33 -25.64
C GLY A 781 8.26 -22.04 -26.01
N VAL A 782 7.68 -21.63 -27.14
CA VAL A 782 6.41 -22.13 -27.69
C VAL A 782 6.47 -22.23 -29.21
N VAL A 783 5.61 -23.09 -29.74
CA VAL A 783 5.36 -23.25 -31.19
C VAL A 783 3.88 -22.99 -31.47
N TYR A 784 3.57 -22.46 -32.64
CA TYR A 784 2.20 -22.18 -33.07
C TYR A 784 2.03 -22.53 -34.53
N HIS A 785 0.90 -23.15 -34.84
CA HIS A 785 0.47 -23.43 -36.20
C HIS A 785 -0.89 -22.79 -36.43
N GLY A 786 -1.05 -22.15 -37.58
CA GLY A 786 -2.33 -21.62 -38.01
C GLY A 786 -2.26 -20.99 -39.40
N CYS A 787 -3.38 -21.05 -40.12
CA CYS A 787 -3.55 -20.50 -41.48
C CYS A 787 -2.40 -20.82 -42.46
N GLY A 788 -1.87 -22.04 -42.44
CA GLY A 788 -0.82 -22.48 -43.37
C GLY A 788 0.59 -21.96 -43.05
N ARG A 789 0.81 -21.39 -41.87
CA ARG A 789 2.14 -20.98 -41.40
C ARG A 789 2.48 -21.60 -40.05
N LEU A 790 3.79 -21.71 -39.82
CA LEU A 790 4.38 -22.20 -38.59
C LEU A 790 5.20 -21.08 -37.96
N GLY A 791 4.98 -20.79 -36.69
CA GLY A 791 5.82 -19.86 -35.95
C GLY A 791 6.35 -20.46 -34.66
N MET A 792 7.40 -19.84 -34.15
CA MET A 792 8.11 -20.24 -32.96
C MET A 792 8.58 -18.99 -32.21
N LEU A 793 8.43 -19.00 -30.90
CA LEU A 793 9.02 -18.00 -30.00
C LEU A 793 10.12 -18.66 -29.17
N THR A 794 11.31 -18.09 -29.19
CA THR A 794 12.44 -18.56 -28.38
C THR A 794 12.34 -18.04 -26.95
N LEU A 795 13.04 -18.69 -26.02
CA LEU A 795 13.17 -18.23 -24.63
C LEU A 795 13.87 -16.86 -24.55
N ASP A 796 14.65 -16.50 -25.55
CA ASP A 796 15.30 -15.18 -25.65
C ASP A 796 14.39 -14.10 -26.25
N GLY A 797 13.13 -14.45 -26.55
CA GLY A 797 12.15 -13.53 -27.12
C GLY A 797 12.31 -13.28 -28.62
N GLU A 798 13.01 -14.15 -29.35
CA GLU A 798 13.09 -14.08 -30.81
C GLU A 798 11.90 -14.83 -31.44
N GLN A 799 11.29 -14.22 -32.46
CA GLN A 799 10.23 -14.84 -33.24
C GLN A 799 10.78 -15.37 -34.57
N ILE A 800 10.49 -16.64 -34.87
CA ILE A 800 10.83 -17.28 -36.14
C ILE A 800 9.52 -17.75 -36.79
N CYS A 801 9.26 -17.32 -38.03
CA CYS A 801 8.07 -17.69 -38.80
C CYS A 801 8.46 -18.31 -40.14
N ILE A 802 7.78 -19.39 -40.52
CA ILE A 802 8.02 -20.16 -41.74
C ILE A 802 6.68 -20.44 -42.42
N GLY A 803 6.57 -20.19 -43.72
CA GLY A 803 5.40 -20.59 -44.53
C GLY A 803 5.48 -22.07 -44.91
N LEU A 804 4.35 -22.79 -44.83
CA LEU A 804 4.31 -24.24 -45.10
C LEU A 804 4.13 -24.58 -46.60
N ASP A 805 3.64 -23.64 -47.41
CA ASP A 805 3.24 -23.87 -48.81
C ASP A 805 4.21 -23.30 -49.87
N GLY A 806 5.36 -22.74 -49.48
CA GLY A 806 6.38 -22.25 -50.41
C GLY A 806 6.04 -20.93 -51.12
N GLU A 807 4.93 -20.27 -50.80
CA GLU A 807 4.71 -18.86 -51.07
C GLU A 807 5.47 -18.06 -50.01
N ASP A 808 6.68 -17.64 -50.38
CA ASP A 808 7.58 -16.85 -49.55
C ASP A 808 7.17 -15.37 -49.65
N ASP A 809 6.24 -14.95 -48.79
CA ASP A 809 5.78 -13.56 -48.72
C ASP A 809 6.84 -12.61 -48.11
N GLY A 810 8.10 -13.04 -47.99
CA GLY A 810 9.24 -12.16 -47.73
C GLY A 810 9.38 -11.69 -46.28
N GLY A 811 9.00 -12.51 -45.30
CA GLY A 811 9.10 -12.18 -43.88
C GLY A 811 10.20 -12.93 -43.11
N SER A 812 11.35 -13.25 -43.74
CA SER A 812 12.39 -14.08 -43.10
C SER A 812 13.31 -13.33 -42.11
N GLU A 813 13.18 -12.01 -41.95
CA GLU A 813 13.97 -11.23 -41.00
C GLU A 813 13.11 -10.15 -40.31
N LEU A 814 12.31 -10.56 -39.33
CA LEU A 814 11.81 -9.62 -38.33
C LEU A 814 12.85 -9.54 -37.21
N ASN A 815 13.68 -8.50 -37.25
CA ASN A 815 14.63 -8.20 -36.18
C ASN A 815 13.90 -7.37 -35.11
N PRO A 816 13.52 -7.92 -33.94
CA PRO A 816 12.87 -7.13 -32.91
C PRO A 816 13.96 -6.35 -32.18
N GLY A 817 13.88 -5.02 -32.25
CA GLY A 817 14.59 -4.18 -31.29
C GLY A 817 14.12 -4.54 -29.89
N SER A 818 15.02 -5.13 -29.11
CA SER A 818 15.03 -5.23 -27.63
C SER A 818 13.67 -5.25 -26.91
N ALA A 819 13.36 -6.43 -26.37
CA ALA A 819 12.56 -6.70 -25.17
C ALA A 819 11.10 -6.21 -25.16
N GLY A 820 10.20 -7.13 -25.51
CA GLY A 820 8.81 -7.12 -25.06
C GLY A 820 8.29 -8.56 -25.01
N TYR A 821 7.94 -9.06 -23.83
CA TYR A 821 7.50 -10.45 -23.64
C TYR A 821 6.24 -10.71 -24.49
N PHE A 822 6.32 -11.57 -25.50
CA PHE A 822 5.22 -11.77 -26.45
C PHE A 822 4.05 -12.54 -25.83
N ALA A 823 2.82 -12.05 -26.00
CA ALA A 823 1.60 -12.65 -25.44
C ALA A 823 0.91 -13.62 -26.40
N ALA A 824 1.02 -13.42 -27.73
CA ALA A 824 0.65 -14.38 -28.77
C ALA A 824 0.86 -13.80 -30.18
N PHE A 825 0.90 -14.66 -31.20
CA PHE A 825 0.84 -14.24 -32.60
C PHE A 825 -0.19 -15.09 -33.34
N THR A 826 -0.86 -14.48 -34.30
CA THR A 826 -1.70 -15.20 -35.26
C THR A 826 -1.26 -14.84 -36.66
N ILE A 827 -1.34 -15.81 -37.55
CA ILE A 827 -0.96 -15.65 -38.94
C ILE A 827 -2.21 -15.87 -39.77
N ALA A 828 -2.45 -14.99 -40.73
CA ALA A 828 -3.49 -15.09 -41.74
C ALA A 828 -2.83 -15.17 -43.13
N PRO A 829 -3.54 -15.63 -44.19
CA PRO A 829 -2.96 -15.73 -45.53
C PRO A 829 -2.36 -14.44 -46.08
N SER A 830 -2.79 -13.26 -45.61
CA SER A 830 -2.32 -11.95 -46.07
C SER A 830 -1.62 -11.10 -44.99
N HIS A 831 -1.51 -11.59 -43.73
CA HIS A 831 -1.04 -10.77 -42.59
C HIS A 831 -0.40 -11.59 -41.49
N THR A 832 0.51 -10.97 -40.73
CA THR A 832 0.97 -11.47 -39.44
C THR A 832 0.59 -10.45 -38.36
N VAL A 833 -0.13 -10.88 -37.33
CA VAL A 833 -0.49 -10.05 -36.18
C VAL A 833 0.28 -10.55 -34.97
N ASN A 834 1.18 -9.71 -34.45
CA ASN A 834 1.96 -9.97 -33.25
C ASN A 834 1.37 -9.16 -32.08
N LEU A 835 1.14 -9.80 -30.94
CA LEU A 835 0.91 -9.12 -29.66
C LEU A 835 2.17 -9.24 -28.80
N ALA A 836 2.88 -8.12 -28.63
CA ALA A 836 3.94 -7.97 -27.63
C ALA A 836 3.35 -7.46 -26.31
N THR A 837 4.06 -7.66 -25.22
CA THR A 837 3.85 -6.93 -23.97
C THR A 837 5.06 -6.04 -23.71
N ASP A 838 4.87 -4.88 -23.10
CA ASP A 838 5.97 -3.94 -22.81
C ASP A 838 6.82 -4.30 -21.58
N GLY A 839 6.55 -5.45 -20.95
CA GLY A 839 7.13 -5.81 -19.66
C GLY A 839 6.52 -5.07 -18.46
N TYR A 840 5.39 -4.37 -18.65
CA TYR A 840 4.63 -3.68 -17.58
C TYR A 840 3.14 -4.06 -17.59
N GLY A 841 2.79 -5.21 -18.16
CA GLY A 841 1.42 -5.69 -18.26
C GLY A 841 0.57 -4.98 -19.33
N ARG A 842 1.15 -4.11 -20.18
CA ARG A 842 0.44 -3.54 -21.35
C ARG A 842 0.62 -4.40 -22.58
N LEU A 843 -0.43 -4.48 -23.39
CA LEU A 843 -0.47 -5.20 -24.66
C LEU A 843 -0.05 -4.27 -25.81
N LEU A 844 1.21 -4.33 -26.24
CA LEU A 844 1.72 -3.63 -27.41
C LEU A 844 1.54 -4.51 -28.67
N GLY A 845 0.49 -4.26 -29.46
CA GLY A 845 0.31 -4.96 -30.75
C GLY A 845 1.16 -4.39 -31.89
N GLN A 846 1.93 -5.21 -32.60
CA GLN A 846 2.55 -4.85 -33.88
C GLN A 846 1.93 -5.68 -35.02
N ILE A 847 1.40 -5.01 -36.05
CA ILE A 847 0.81 -5.65 -37.23
C ILE A 847 1.76 -5.49 -38.41
N TYR A 848 2.17 -6.62 -39.00
CA TYR A 848 2.94 -6.65 -40.24
C TYR A 848 2.02 -7.05 -41.41
N GLY A 849 1.83 -6.11 -42.34
CA GLY A 849 1.03 -6.30 -43.56
C GLY A 849 1.00 -5.05 -44.46
N ASN A 850 0.92 -5.29 -45.78
CA ASN A 850 0.97 -4.27 -46.83
C ASN A 850 -0.34 -4.09 -47.65
N SER A 851 -1.48 -4.65 -47.23
CA SER A 851 -2.76 -4.56 -47.97
C SER A 851 -3.70 -3.42 -47.49
N VAL A 852 -4.74 -3.10 -48.26
CA VAL A 852 -5.72 -2.03 -47.95
C VAL A 852 -6.60 -2.40 -46.76
N ASP A 853 -6.91 -3.68 -46.58
CA ASP A 853 -7.68 -4.19 -45.43
C ASP A 853 -6.92 -4.01 -44.09
N ASP A 854 -5.59 -3.92 -44.18
CA ASP A 854 -4.67 -3.73 -43.04
C ASP A 854 -4.79 -2.33 -42.45
N ALA A 855 -5.18 -1.34 -43.26
CA ALA A 855 -5.43 0.01 -42.75
C ALA A 855 -6.71 0.06 -41.90
N ALA A 856 -7.77 -0.67 -42.30
CA ALA A 856 -9.00 -0.78 -41.52
C ALA A 856 -8.77 -1.56 -40.23
N MET A 857 -8.01 -2.66 -40.30
CA MET A 857 -7.62 -3.46 -39.14
C MET A 857 -6.70 -2.68 -38.17
N ARG A 858 -5.70 -1.94 -38.67
CA ARG A 858 -4.85 -1.04 -37.86
C ARG A 858 -5.66 0.03 -37.14
N ASN A 859 -6.64 0.65 -37.81
CA ASN A 859 -7.51 1.66 -37.20
C ASN A 859 -8.45 1.04 -36.14
N ALA A 860 -8.97 -0.17 -36.37
CA ALA A 860 -9.82 -0.87 -35.40
C ALA A 860 -9.05 -1.31 -34.15
N ILE A 861 -7.75 -1.58 -34.28
CA ILE A 861 -6.87 -1.97 -33.17
C ILE A 861 -6.34 -0.74 -32.40
N GLN A 862 -6.34 0.47 -32.98
CA GLN A 862 -6.09 1.72 -32.24
C GLN A 862 -7.15 2.03 -31.17
N ASP A 863 -8.35 1.45 -31.31
CA ASP A 863 -9.42 1.56 -30.31
C ASP A 863 -9.23 0.58 -29.14
N PHE A 864 -8.20 -0.28 -29.19
CA PHE A 864 -7.81 -1.13 -28.07
C PHE A 864 -6.99 -0.26 -27.10
N PRO A 865 -7.29 -0.26 -25.79
CA PRO A 865 -6.47 0.48 -24.83
C PRO A 865 -5.00 0.06 -24.96
N ASP A 866 -4.10 1.04 -25.07
CA ASP A 866 -2.64 0.88 -24.95
C ASP A 866 -1.93 0.05 -26.04
N VAL A 867 -2.42 0.02 -27.29
CA VAL A 867 -1.71 -0.58 -28.45
C VAL A 867 -0.95 0.47 -29.26
N ASP A 868 0.36 0.29 -29.46
CA ASP A 868 1.21 1.18 -30.27
C ASP A 868 1.34 0.68 -31.73
N VAL A 869 0.81 1.44 -32.70
CA VAL A 869 0.79 1.05 -34.12
C VAL A 869 1.98 1.67 -34.87
N PRO A 870 2.95 0.89 -35.39
CA PRO A 870 4.06 1.47 -36.15
C PRO A 870 3.56 2.15 -37.43
N ASN A 871 4.09 3.35 -37.68
CA ASN A 871 3.83 4.18 -38.86
C ASN A 871 4.09 3.38 -40.16
N PRO A 872 3.33 3.56 -41.26
CA PRO A 872 3.42 2.70 -42.43
C PRO A 872 4.82 2.75 -43.07
N TYR A 873 5.25 1.62 -43.64
CA TYR A 873 6.29 1.64 -44.66
C TYR A 873 5.88 2.65 -45.74
N PRO A 874 6.74 3.59 -46.14
CA PRO A 874 6.41 4.49 -47.23
C PRO A 874 6.07 3.62 -48.44
N ALA A 875 4.84 3.77 -48.94
CA ALA A 875 4.43 3.18 -50.20
C ALA A 875 5.55 3.47 -51.20
N GLU A 876 6.12 2.41 -51.79
CA GLU A 876 6.97 2.58 -52.95
C GLU A 876 6.16 3.41 -53.93
N SER A 877 6.64 4.64 -54.13
CA SER A 877 6.07 5.60 -55.05
C SER A 877 5.72 4.89 -56.34
N GLU A 878 4.50 5.09 -56.83
CA GLU A 878 4.15 4.91 -58.23
C GLU A 878 5.13 5.76 -59.07
N GLY A 879 6.30 5.17 -59.35
CA GLY A 879 7.27 5.64 -60.31
C GLY A 879 6.83 5.13 -61.68
N GLY A 880 5.83 5.81 -62.24
CA GLY A 880 5.40 5.62 -63.61
C GLY A 880 5.40 6.94 -64.36
N GLU A 881 6.57 7.53 -64.60
CA GLU A 881 6.71 8.34 -65.81
C GLU A 881 6.94 7.38 -67.00
N SER A 882 6.05 7.52 -68.00
CA SER A 882 5.94 6.86 -69.32
C SER A 882 5.15 5.56 -69.44
#